data_AF-A0AAN8KG89-F1
#
_entry.id   AF-A0AAN8KG89-F1
#
_cell.length_a   1.000
_cell.length_b   1.000
_cell.length_c   1.000
_cell.angle_alpha   90.00
_cell.angle_beta   90.00
_cell.angle_gamma   90.00
#
_symmetry.space_group_name_H-M   'P 1'
#
loop_
_entity.id
_entity.type
_entity.pdbx_description
1 polymer ?
#
loop_
_entity_poly.entity_id
_entity_poly.type
_entity_poly.pdbx_seq_one_letter_code
_entity_poly.pdbx_strand_id
1 'polypeptide(L)'
;MAFSSAVSISIDTPVLIEQHLNCSICLGLFKDPVTTPCGHTFCQSCMECNLHFNDLICPVCKKHLRRNPQVNIILSTLIQELKKAQERKPGEYSGAPGEVACDICTERKLKAHKSCLVCLASYCETHLGPHTSAGRLKGHRLVAPVEDLDGRACLTHGRPLELYSRAEGRCVCALCVEEGHEVISVETEWDRKKANLGSTKADMQERILKRETKLEEIRVSVEQCKAHVDRERREIDSVFKAVMAAVEETQREALRPLEERQQELEREAGELNQELWREIRELRETIGQLEDVADLEDHIDFLQTFPSLSGLGDGRDWTEVSVDTTLSFGTMRSSWSTMMERIKQELEKLSSVELERILKFALDVTLDPDTANTQLILSEDGKEYTFLVPAVRCIMESLIHKVCLLTFLIIFDATSSVADLSLIVPPDVVVASAGDDIILPCHLSPQSSAVAMDIRWFKDGEFTNPLYLYKSGMGEDGKSYKGRVSLFYQELERGNISLLLKNVKVSDSGRYKCQASHLDWIQEPAVVLQVTKQGSVPRISMRKHHRVFIQLSCSSENWYPEPHMLWTDLSGKEITSAETEIPKQKEGGDLYSITSHMRIGMDQLEGVTCVVMSQDQGTKMESALQMTEEFYLSRLPDRVYISAFVIPVFLALVCITASVLFVMHQKRDIQEKLKPIKEVKAELEEKKKELTKMDKLLGITGKIPDTVWTLMVYHHAVDVTLDRL
;
A
#
# COMPACT_ATOMS: atom_id res chain seq x y z
N MET A 1 11.82 1.73 80.78
CA MET A 1 11.27 0.59 81.54
C MET A 1 9.83 0.43 81.06
N ALA A 2 9.56 -0.29 79.97
CA ALA A 2 9.49 -1.76 79.81
C ALA A 2 8.50 -2.44 80.79
N PHE A 3 7.60 -3.23 80.20
CA PHE A 3 6.57 -4.13 80.76
C PHE A 3 5.21 -3.46 81.11
N SER A 4 4.04 -3.98 80.73
CA SER A 4 3.72 -5.25 80.07
C SER A 4 2.31 -5.17 79.44
N SER A 5 2.21 -5.43 78.14
CA SER A 5 0.95 -5.83 77.52
C SER A 5 0.62 -7.23 78.00
N ALA A 6 -0.32 -7.35 78.94
CA ALA A 6 -0.94 -8.63 79.24
C ALA A 6 -1.95 -8.92 78.12
N VAL A 7 -1.47 -9.58 77.07
CA VAL A 7 -2.35 -10.34 76.17
C VAL A 7 -2.91 -11.47 77.04
N SER A 8 -4.17 -11.32 77.46
CA SER A 8 -4.96 -12.42 77.96
C SER A 8 -5.14 -13.40 76.80
N ILE A 9 -4.32 -14.46 76.78
CA ILE A 9 -4.58 -15.62 75.94
C ILE A 9 -5.85 -16.26 76.51
N SER A 10 -6.98 -15.95 75.89
CA SER A 10 -8.21 -16.72 76.06
C SER A 10 -7.91 -18.14 75.56
N ILE A 11 -7.89 -19.09 76.48
CA ILE A 11 -7.88 -20.52 76.17
C ILE A 11 -9.29 -20.86 75.66
N ASP A 12 -9.55 -20.49 74.42
CA ASP A 12 -10.66 -21.00 73.62
C ASP A 12 -10.04 -21.59 72.35
N THR A 13 -9.44 -22.78 72.49
CA THR A 13 -8.97 -23.57 71.35
C THR A 13 -9.74 -24.88 71.25
N PRO A 14 -10.93 -24.89 70.61
CA PRO A 14 -11.53 -26.12 70.11
C PRO A 14 -10.86 -26.64 68.81
N VAL A 15 -9.91 -25.91 68.22
CA VAL A 15 -9.59 -26.01 66.78
C VAL A 15 -8.34 -26.84 66.43
N LEU A 16 -7.52 -27.30 67.39
CA LEU A 16 -6.32 -28.12 67.04
C LEU A 16 -6.60 -29.63 66.91
N ILE A 17 -7.64 -30.16 67.56
CA ILE A 17 -7.89 -31.62 67.58
C ILE A 17 -8.47 -32.11 66.24
N GLU A 18 -9.31 -31.30 65.58
CA GLU A 18 -10.01 -31.68 64.35
C GLU A 18 -9.03 -32.01 63.20
N GLN A 19 -7.90 -31.28 63.12
CA GLN A 19 -6.85 -31.52 62.12
C GLN A 19 -6.21 -32.91 62.25
N HIS A 20 -6.21 -33.50 63.46
CA HIS A 20 -5.64 -34.82 63.73
C HIS A 20 -6.65 -35.97 63.58
N LEU A 21 -7.92 -35.66 63.24
CA LEU A 21 -9.00 -36.65 63.09
C LEU A 21 -9.41 -36.89 61.63
N ASN A 22 -8.49 -36.64 60.69
CA ASN A 22 -8.74 -36.79 59.26
C ASN A 22 -8.16 -38.08 58.68
N CYS A 23 -8.92 -38.69 57.79
CA CYS A 23 -8.54 -39.88 57.05
C CYS A 23 -7.55 -39.55 55.94
N SER A 24 -6.40 -40.23 55.91
CA SER A 24 -5.39 -40.00 54.87
C SER A 24 -5.79 -40.46 53.46
N ILE A 25 -6.93 -41.16 53.30
CA ILE A 25 -7.44 -41.59 51.99
C ILE A 25 -8.43 -40.56 51.43
N CYS A 26 -9.50 -40.25 52.15
CA CYS A 26 -10.51 -39.28 51.67
C CYS A 26 -10.21 -37.84 52.09
N LEU A 27 -9.18 -37.61 52.90
CA LEU A 27 -8.77 -36.32 53.46
C LEU A 27 -9.84 -35.59 54.29
N GLY A 28 -10.93 -36.28 54.62
CA GLY A 28 -12.01 -35.77 55.48
C GLY A 28 -11.98 -36.38 56.88
N LEU A 29 -12.77 -35.80 57.79
CA LEU A 29 -12.96 -36.29 59.16
C LEU A 29 -13.38 -37.76 59.16
N PHE A 30 -12.82 -38.58 60.06
CA PHE A 30 -13.11 -40.01 60.06
C PHE A 30 -14.60 -40.31 60.18
N LYS A 31 -15.10 -41.14 59.26
CA LYS A 31 -16.41 -41.77 59.33
C LYS A 31 -16.22 -43.25 59.60
N ASP A 32 -16.73 -43.72 60.73
CA ASP A 32 -16.54 -45.08 61.23
C ASP A 32 -15.05 -45.47 61.21
N PRO A 33 -14.20 -44.79 62.00
CA PRO A 33 -12.75 -44.94 61.94
C PRO A 33 -12.32 -46.39 62.21
N VAL A 34 -11.55 -46.99 61.31
CA VAL A 34 -10.90 -48.29 61.50
C VAL A 34 -9.42 -48.09 61.77
N THR A 35 -8.91 -48.60 62.90
CA THR A 35 -7.49 -48.49 63.26
C THR A 35 -6.78 -49.80 62.97
N THR A 36 -5.79 -49.74 62.09
CA THR A 36 -4.94 -50.88 61.73
C THR A 36 -3.96 -51.23 62.86
N PRO A 37 -3.44 -52.47 62.94
CA PRO A 37 -2.43 -52.86 63.94
C PRO A 37 -1.12 -52.07 63.86
N CYS A 38 -0.83 -51.40 62.73
CA CYS A 38 0.32 -50.51 62.61
C CYS A 38 0.04 -49.08 63.12
N GLY A 39 -1.14 -48.83 63.70
CA GLY A 39 -1.53 -47.57 64.32
C GLY A 39 -2.20 -46.54 63.40
N HIS A 40 -2.22 -46.78 62.09
CA HIS A 40 -2.88 -45.88 61.15
C HIS A 40 -4.40 -46.08 61.17
N THR A 41 -5.14 -44.97 61.14
CA THR A 41 -6.60 -44.97 61.15
C THR A 41 -7.14 -44.44 59.82
N PHE A 42 -8.23 -45.03 59.33
CA PHE A 42 -8.91 -44.67 58.08
C PHE A 42 -10.42 -44.73 58.28
N CYS A 43 -11.22 -44.18 57.36
CA CYS A 43 -12.66 -44.49 57.33
C CYS A 43 -12.85 -45.97 56.96
N GLN A 44 -13.84 -46.65 57.54
CA GLN A 44 -14.16 -48.04 57.23
C GLN A 44 -14.29 -48.27 55.72
N SER A 45 -15.08 -47.44 55.04
CA SER A 45 -15.27 -47.53 53.59
C SER A 45 -13.99 -47.31 52.79
N CYS A 46 -13.11 -46.41 53.23
CA CYS A 46 -11.83 -46.15 52.58
C CYS A 46 -10.90 -47.36 52.70
N MET A 47 -10.93 -48.04 53.86
CA MET A 47 -10.15 -49.25 54.08
C MET A 47 -10.71 -50.44 53.28
N GLU A 48 -12.03 -50.62 53.26
CA GLU A 48 -12.70 -51.65 52.44
C GLU A 48 -12.39 -51.48 50.95
N CYS A 49 -12.46 -50.25 50.44
CA CYS A 49 -12.04 -49.95 49.06
C CYS A 49 -10.56 -50.28 48.83
N ASN A 50 -9.67 -49.97 49.78
CA ASN A 50 -8.25 -50.30 49.62
C ASN A 50 -8.00 -51.81 49.53
N LEU A 51 -8.67 -52.58 50.40
CA LEU A 51 -8.57 -54.04 50.45
C LEU A 51 -9.18 -54.72 49.22
N HIS A 52 -10.05 -54.04 48.48
CA HIS A 52 -10.58 -54.56 47.22
C HIS A 52 -9.50 -54.64 46.12
N PHE A 53 -8.52 -53.73 46.15
CA PHE A 53 -7.49 -53.62 45.13
C PHE A 53 -6.08 -54.03 45.60
N ASN A 54 -5.87 -54.18 46.92
CA ASN A 54 -4.57 -54.51 47.50
C ASN A 54 -4.69 -55.61 48.57
N ASP A 55 -3.77 -56.57 48.55
CA ASP A 55 -3.75 -57.72 49.47
C ASP A 55 -3.39 -57.33 50.91
N LEU A 56 -4.39 -56.96 51.72
CA LEU A 56 -4.23 -56.74 53.17
C LEU A 56 -3.04 -55.85 53.54
N ILE A 57 -2.82 -54.75 52.82
CA ILE A 57 -1.70 -53.82 53.07
C ILE A 57 -2.20 -52.52 53.68
N CYS A 58 -1.47 -51.97 54.66
CA CYS A 58 -1.72 -50.63 55.15
C CYS A 58 -1.43 -49.58 54.04
N PRO A 59 -2.39 -48.70 53.70
CA PRO A 59 -2.22 -47.68 52.65
C PRO A 59 -1.02 -46.76 52.87
N VAL A 60 -0.72 -46.42 54.14
CA VAL A 60 0.29 -45.43 54.52
C VAL A 60 1.68 -46.07 54.67
N CYS A 61 1.84 -47.05 55.56
CA CYS A 61 3.16 -47.61 55.88
C CYS A 61 3.50 -48.91 55.14
N LYS A 62 2.61 -49.40 54.28
CA LYS A 62 2.78 -50.61 53.46
C LYS A 62 3.03 -51.91 54.23
N LYS A 63 2.77 -51.95 55.55
CA LYS A 63 2.83 -53.19 56.36
C LYS A 63 1.63 -54.09 56.07
N HIS A 64 1.86 -55.40 55.96
CA HIS A 64 0.81 -56.41 55.82
C HIS A 64 -0.02 -56.52 57.11
N LEU A 65 -1.33 -56.57 56.95
CA LEU A 65 -2.34 -56.65 57.99
C LEU A 65 -2.70 -58.12 58.20
N ARG A 66 -2.75 -58.57 59.45
CA ARG A 66 -3.08 -59.97 59.77
C ARG A 66 -4.58 -60.27 59.68
N ARG A 67 -5.42 -59.23 59.74
CA ARG A 67 -6.89 -59.30 59.72
C ARG A 67 -7.46 -57.96 59.27
N ASN A 68 -8.69 -57.96 58.75
CA ASN A 68 -9.41 -56.73 58.43
C ASN A 68 -9.65 -55.91 59.71
N PRO A 69 -9.18 -54.64 59.79
CA PRO A 69 -9.38 -53.81 60.97
C PRO A 69 -10.88 -53.55 61.22
N GLN A 70 -11.26 -53.51 62.49
CA GLN A 70 -12.62 -53.21 62.93
C GLN A 70 -12.74 -51.73 63.32
N VAL A 71 -13.98 -51.23 63.39
CA VAL A 71 -14.26 -49.86 63.78
C VAL A 71 -13.79 -49.60 65.21
N ASN A 72 -13.01 -48.55 65.39
CA ASN A 72 -12.58 -48.00 66.66
C ASN A 72 -13.74 -47.22 67.29
N ILE A 73 -14.47 -47.90 68.17
CA ILE A 73 -15.66 -47.36 68.83
C ILE A 73 -15.35 -46.07 69.60
N ILE A 74 -14.19 -46.00 70.27
CA ILE A 74 -13.79 -44.85 71.08
C ILE A 74 -13.60 -43.61 70.20
N LEU A 75 -12.87 -43.76 69.09
CA LEU A 75 -12.62 -42.64 68.17
C LEU A 75 -13.92 -42.18 67.49
N SER A 76 -14.82 -43.12 67.18
CA SER A 76 -16.15 -42.81 66.65
C SER A 76 -16.97 -41.98 67.65
N THR A 77 -17.00 -42.35 68.93
CA THR A 77 -17.72 -41.61 69.98
C THR A 77 -17.16 -40.20 70.17
N LEU A 78 -15.84 -40.03 70.18
CA LEU A 78 -15.21 -38.71 70.34
C LEU A 78 -15.56 -37.76 69.18
N ILE A 79 -15.55 -38.28 67.95
CA ILE A 79 -15.95 -37.52 66.75
C ILE A 79 -17.43 -37.12 66.83
N GLN A 80 -18.28 -37.98 67.38
CA GLN A 80 -19.71 -37.69 67.55
C GLN A 80 -19.96 -36.59 68.58
N GLU A 81 -19.24 -36.58 69.70
CA GLU A 81 -19.36 -35.53 70.72
C GLU A 81 -18.81 -34.17 70.24
N LEU A 82 -17.72 -34.17 69.45
CA LEU A 82 -17.23 -32.95 68.79
C LEU A 82 -18.27 -32.33 67.85
N LYS A 83 -18.95 -33.15 67.05
CA LYS A 83 -20.03 -32.69 66.16
C LYS A 83 -21.19 -32.07 66.94
N LYS A 84 -21.61 -32.66 68.06
CA LYS A 84 -22.68 -32.11 68.91
C LYS A 84 -22.29 -30.77 69.55
N ALA A 85 -21.02 -30.58 69.92
CA ALA A 85 -20.54 -29.32 70.50
C ALA A 85 -20.48 -28.17 69.46
N GLN A 86 -20.41 -28.48 68.16
CA GLN A 86 -20.38 -27.51 67.06
C GLN A 86 -21.77 -27.13 66.51
N GLU A 87 -22.86 -27.79 66.93
CA GLU A 87 -24.22 -27.40 66.54
C GLU A 87 -24.63 -26.10 67.25
N ARG A 88 -24.38 -24.95 66.60
CA ARG A 88 -24.90 -23.62 67.01
C ARG A 88 -26.43 -23.65 67.05
N LYS A 89 -27.02 -23.11 68.12
CA LYS A 89 -28.48 -23.03 68.24
C LYS A 89 -29.05 -22.01 67.24
N PRO A 90 -30.15 -22.32 66.53
CA PRO A 90 -30.81 -21.36 65.66
C PRO A 90 -31.35 -20.16 66.47
N GLY A 91 -31.02 -18.94 66.04
CA GLY A 91 -31.56 -17.69 66.62
C GLY A 91 -30.55 -16.79 67.36
N GLU A 92 -29.30 -17.23 67.56
CA GLU A 92 -28.24 -16.39 68.10
C GLU A 92 -27.82 -15.30 67.09
N TYR A 93 -27.56 -14.09 67.58
CA TYR A 93 -27.07 -12.99 66.74
C TYR A 93 -25.66 -13.30 66.26
N SER A 94 -25.44 -13.33 64.94
CA SER A 94 -24.17 -13.72 64.35
C SER A 94 -23.31 -12.54 63.89
N GLY A 95 -23.90 -11.34 63.83
CA GLY A 95 -23.26 -10.16 63.26
C GLY A 95 -23.18 -10.16 61.73
N ALA A 96 -23.96 -11.02 61.06
CA ALA A 96 -24.02 -11.02 59.60
C ALA A 96 -24.62 -9.70 59.05
N PRO A 97 -24.24 -9.27 57.83
CA PRO A 97 -24.77 -8.04 57.22
C PRO A 97 -26.31 -8.07 57.15
N GLY A 98 -26.97 -6.99 57.60
CA GLY A 98 -28.43 -6.93 57.70
C GLY A 98 -29.02 -7.52 58.98
N GLU A 99 -28.21 -8.09 59.89
CA GLU A 99 -28.68 -8.56 61.19
C GLU A 99 -28.61 -7.47 62.26
N VAL A 100 -29.68 -7.34 63.03
CA VAL A 100 -29.77 -6.43 64.17
C VAL A 100 -29.85 -7.24 65.46
N ALA A 101 -29.10 -6.84 66.49
CA ALA A 101 -29.12 -7.50 67.80
C ALA A 101 -30.32 -7.04 68.63
N CYS A 102 -30.78 -7.89 69.56
CA CYS A 102 -31.78 -7.47 70.54
C CYS A 102 -31.16 -6.59 71.64
N ASP A 103 -31.76 -5.43 71.90
CA ASP A 103 -31.25 -4.47 72.88
C ASP A 103 -31.47 -4.92 74.33
N ILE A 104 -32.49 -5.74 74.56
CA ILE A 104 -32.92 -6.19 75.90
C ILE A 104 -32.09 -7.38 76.43
N CYS A 105 -31.52 -8.21 75.55
CA CYS A 105 -30.66 -9.33 75.96
C CYS A 105 -29.43 -8.81 76.72
N THR A 106 -29.15 -9.30 77.92
CA THR A 106 -28.02 -8.83 78.74
C THR A 106 -26.72 -9.61 78.50
N GLU A 107 -26.81 -10.90 78.19
CA GLU A 107 -25.62 -11.76 78.01
C GLU A 107 -25.47 -12.20 76.55
N ARG A 108 -26.13 -13.29 76.15
CA ARG A 108 -26.13 -13.76 74.77
C ARG A 108 -27.19 -12.99 73.97
N LYS A 109 -26.73 -12.14 73.06
CA LYS A 109 -27.60 -11.37 72.16
C LYS A 109 -28.26 -12.32 71.16
N LEU A 110 -29.59 -12.28 71.10
CA LEU A 110 -30.38 -12.97 70.08
C LEU A 110 -30.64 -12.03 68.91
N LYS A 111 -30.90 -12.60 67.73
CA LYS A 111 -31.31 -11.85 66.54
C LYS A 111 -32.62 -11.12 66.81
N ALA A 112 -32.67 -9.83 66.51
CA ALA A 112 -33.90 -9.04 66.60
C ALA A 112 -34.89 -9.49 65.51
N HIS A 113 -36.15 -9.60 65.90
CA HIS A 113 -37.25 -9.93 64.98
C HIS A 113 -38.02 -8.67 64.57
N LYS A 114 -38.17 -7.70 65.47
CA LYS A 114 -38.82 -6.41 65.22
C LYS A 114 -38.11 -5.28 65.96
N SER A 115 -38.16 -4.08 65.38
CA SER A 115 -37.81 -2.85 66.07
C SER A 115 -39.06 -2.01 66.32
N CYS A 116 -39.15 -1.42 67.50
CA CYS A 116 -40.21 -0.47 67.84
C CYS A 116 -39.75 0.95 67.51
N LEU A 117 -40.48 1.66 66.65
CA LEU A 117 -40.14 3.03 66.24
C LEU A 117 -40.44 4.09 67.31
N VAL A 118 -41.17 3.71 68.36
CA VAL A 118 -41.51 4.60 69.49
C VAL A 118 -40.51 4.41 70.63
N CYS A 119 -40.22 3.16 71.02
CA CYS A 119 -39.22 2.85 72.03
C CYS A 119 -37.78 3.02 71.54
N LEU A 120 -37.58 3.08 70.21
CA LEU A 120 -36.25 3.08 69.58
C LEU A 120 -35.38 1.90 70.06
N ALA A 121 -36.01 0.71 70.12
CA ALA A 121 -35.36 -0.52 70.56
C ALA A 121 -35.77 -1.71 69.70
N SER A 122 -34.85 -2.67 69.56
CA SER A 122 -34.95 -3.91 68.81
C SER A 122 -35.15 -5.11 69.75
N TYR A 123 -36.12 -5.95 69.42
CA TYR A 123 -36.57 -7.08 70.24
C TYR A 123 -36.40 -8.40 69.49
N CYS A 124 -35.75 -9.38 70.12
CA CYS A 124 -35.84 -10.78 69.71
C CYS A 124 -37.23 -11.34 70.04
N GLU A 125 -37.55 -12.52 69.52
CA GLU A 125 -38.89 -13.13 69.66
C GLU A 125 -39.34 -13.26 71.13
N THR A 126 -38.43 -13.62 72.03
CA THR A 126 -38.70 -13.73 73.48
C THR A 126 -39.02 -12.38 74.13
N HIS A 127 -38.30 -11.31 73.79
CA HIS A 127 -38.51 -9.97 74.34
C HIS A 127 -39.62 -9.19 73.63
N LEU A 128 -40.02 -9.62 72.43
CA LEU A 128 -41.13 -9.04 71.68
C LEU A 128 -42.49 -9.42 72.28
N GLY A 129 -42.61 -10.62 72.87
CA GLY A 129 -43.84 -11.10 73.50
C GLY A 129 -44.38 -10.16 74.59
N PRO A 130 -43.57 -9.78 75.61
CA PRO A 130 -43.98 -8.80 76.61
C PRO A 130 -44.34 -7.43 76.02
N HIS A 131 -43.64 -6.98 74.99
CA HIS A 131 -43.92 -5.69 74.34
C HIS A 131 -45.28 -5.70 73.62
N THR A 132 -45.64 -6.79 72.93
CA THR A 132 -46.91 -6.89 72.20
C THR A 132 -48.11 -7.19 73.10
N SER A 133 -47.89 -7.92 74.20
CA SER A 133 -48.95 -8.28 75.15
C SER A 133 -49.32 -7.17 76.13
N ALA A 134 -48.38 -6.29 76.49
CA ALA A 134 -48.62 -5.18 77.41
C ALA A 134 -49.63 -4.18 76.83
N GLY A 135 -50.78 -4.02 77.50
CA GLY A 135 -51.87 -3.15 77.04
C GLY A 135 -51.47 -1.70 76.75
N ARG A 136 -50.50 -1.15 77.49
CA ARG A 136 -49.97 0.21 77.29
C ARG A 136 -49.07 0.36 76.05
N LEU A 137 -48.51 -0.72 75.51
CA LEU A 137 -47.56 -0.71 74.39
C LEU A 137 -48.19 -1.16 73.06
N LYS A 138 -49.46 -1.61 73.07
CA LYS A 138 -50.16 -2.08 71.86
C LYS A 138 -50.25 -1.03 70.75
N GLY A 139 -50.19 0.26 71.07
CA GLY A 139 -50.20 1.35 70.09
C GLY A 139 -48.85 1.63 69.42
N HIS A 140 -47.78 0.97 69.83
CA HIS A 140 -46.45 1.21 69.27
C HIS A 140 -46.25 0.53 67.92
N ARG A 141 -45.68 1.25 66.94
CA ARG A 141 -45.39 0.72 65.61
C ARG A 141 -44.14 -0.15 65.62
N LEU A 142 -44.32 -1.45 65.31
CA LEU A 142 -43.25 -2.43 65.13
C LEU A 142 -42.96 -2.68 63.65
N VAL A 143 -41.70 -2.58 63.24
CA VAL A 143 -41.24 -2.79 61.85
C VAL A 143 -40.16 -3.86 61.79
N ALA A 144 -39.75 -4.23 60.57
CA ALA A 144 -38.56 -5.07 60.38
C ALA A 144 -37.35 -4.45 61.10
N PRO A 145 -36.39 -5.25 61.57
CA PRO A 145 -35.27 -4.73 62.36
C PRO A 145 -34.53 -3.60 61.63
N VAL A 146 -34.31 -2.50 62.34
CA VAL A 146 -33.63 -1.31 61.82
C VAL A 146 -32.24 -1.24 62.44
N GLU A 147 -31.20 -1.13 61.61
CA GLU A 147 -29.81 -1.07 62.07
C GLU A 147 -29.51 0.21 62.84
N ASP A 148 -29.89 1.37 62.29
CA ASP A 148 -29.70 2.68 62.92
C ASP A 148 -31.03 3.21 63.48
N LEU A 149 -31.31 2.85 64.74
CA LEU A 149 -32.44 3.40 65.49
C LEU A 149 -32.13 4.77 66.09
N ASP A 150 -30.85 5.07 66.35
CA ASP A 150 -30.41 6.35 66.92
C ASP A 150 -30.65 7.51 65.93
N GLY A 151 -30.46 7.27 64.62
CA GLY A 151 -30.81 8.20 63.55
C GLY A 151 -32.31 8.54 63.45
N ARG A 152 -33.17 7.87 64.20
CA ARG A 152 -34.61 8.18 64.32
C ARG A 152 -34.95 8.99 65.57
N ALA A 153 -33.97 9.31 66.40
CA ALA A 153 -34.11 10.26 67.49
C ALA A 153 -33.61 11.65 67.07
N CYS A 154 -34.26 12.69 67.59
CA CYS A 154 -33.71 14.03 67.55
C CYS A 154 -32.49 14.11 68.46
N LEU A 155 -31.32 14.45 67.91
CA LEU A 155 -30.07 14.56 68.66
C LEU A 155 -30.12 15.59 69.79
N THR A 156 -30.94 16.64 69.65
CA THR A 156 -31.08 17.70 70.66
C THR A 156 -32.00 17.30 71.80
N HIS A 157 -33.10 16.60 71.50
CA HIS A 157 -34.17 16.34 72.46
C HIS A 157 -34.30 14.88 72.90
N GLY A 158 -33.58 13.96 72.25
CA GLY A 158 -33.69 12.51 72.48
C GLY A 158 -35.05 11.91 72.17
N ARG A 159 -35.91 12.64 71.43
CA ARG A 159 -37.29 12.23 71.11
C ARG A 159 -37.41 11.68 69.69
N PRO A 160 -38.31 10.72 69.43
CA PRO A 160 -38.55 10.20 68.09
C PRO A 160 -38.91 11.30 67.08
N LEU A 161 -38.41 11.15 65.84
CA LEU A 161 -38.75 12.02 64.71
C LEU A 161 -40.09 11.61 64.10
N GLU A 162 -41.19 12.05 64.73
CA GLU A 162 -42.56 11.68 64.35
C GLU A 162 -43.23 12.65 63.35
N LEU A 163 -42.62 13.83 63.12
CA LEU A 163 -43.12 14.89 62.25
C LEU A 163 -42.19 15.15 61.07
N TYR A 164 -42.73 15.71 59.98
CA TYR A 164 -41.99 16.11 58.79
C TYR A 164 -42.25 17.59 58.49
N SER A 165 -41.19 18.39 58.46
CA SER A 165 -41.26 19.80 58.02
C SER A 165 -41.21 19.85 56.51
N ARG A 166 -42.30 20.32 55.88
CA ARG A 166 -42.34 20.47 54.41
C ARG A 166 -41.42 21.59 53.93
N ALA A 167 -41.29 22.65 54.71
CA ALA A 167 -40.43 23.79 54.41
C ALA A 167 -38.94 23.39 54.38
N GLU A 168 -38.51 22.58 55.36
CA GLU A 168 -37.09 22.21 55.52
C GLU A 168 -36.73 20.85 54.91
N GLY A 169 -37.73 20.08 54.48
CA GLY A 169 -37.51 18.79 53.83
C GLY A 169 -36.94 17.70 54.74
N ARG A 170 -37.11 17.81 56.06
CA ARG A 170 -36.52 16.89 57.06
C ARG A 170 -37.53 16.43 58.11
N CYS A 171 -37.27 15.27 58.71
CA CYS A 171 -38.03 14.79 59.87
C CYS A 171 -37.58 15.53 61.14
N VAL A 172 -38.54 15.90 61.99
CA VAL A 172 -38.35 16.66 63.23
C VAL A 172 -39.12 16.01 64.38
N CYS A 173 -38.70 16.22 65.62
CA CYS A 173 -39.49 15.82 66.81
C CYS A 173 -40.50 16.91 67.20
N ALA A 174 -41.47 16.57 68.06
CA ALA A 174 -42.50 17.52 68.51
C ALA A 174 -41.96 18.81 69.17
N LEU A 175 -40.75 18.80 69.74
CA LEU A 175 -40.14 19.98 70.37
C LEU A 175 -39.36 20.87 69.39
N CYS A 176 -39.13 20.40 68.16
CA CYS A 176 -38.43 21.15 67.12
C CYS A 176 -39.39 21.88 66.16
N VAL A 177 -40.67 21.95 66.48
CA VAL A 177 -41.66 22.64 65.66
C VAL A 177 -41.58 24.13 65.95
N GLU A 178 -41.16 24.91 64.96
CA GLU A 178 -41.15 26.37 65.01
C GLU A 178 -42.54 26.94 64.66
N GLU A 179 -42.93 28.06 65.29
CA GLU A 179 -44.22 28.70 65.02
C GLU A 179 -44.30 29.19 63.57
N GLY A 180 -45.27 28.65 62.81
CA GLY A 180 -45.57 29.08 61.44
C GLY A 180 -45.09 28.15 60.31
N HIS A 181 -44.34 27.07 60.62
CA HIS A 181 -43.95 26.07 59.60
C HIS A 181 -45.05 25.02 59.39
N GLU A 182 -45.33 24.67 58.12
CA GLU A 182 -46.26 23.58 57.79
C GLU A 182 -45.60 22.23 58.13
N VAL A 183 -46.05 21.64 59.23
CA VAL A 183 -45.57 20.36 59.74
C VAL A 183 -46.71 19.35 59.73
N ILE A 184 -46.42 18.15 59.25
CA ILE A 184 -47.36 17.03 59.16
C ILE A 184 -46.73 15.76 59.72
N SER A 185 -47.51 14.71 59.97
CA SER A 185 -46.95 13.44 60.44
C SER A 185 -46.06 12.79 59.37
N VAL A 186 -45.00 12.11 59.80
CA VAL A 186 -44.12 11.35 58.89
C VAL A 186 -44.90 10.29 58.12
N GLU A 187 -45.90 9.66 58.75
CA GLU A 187 -46.71 8.62 58.12
C GLU A 187 -47.53 9.16 56.94
N THR A 188 -48.22 10.29 57.12
CA THR A 188 -49.03 10.90 56.07
C THR A 188 -48.18 11.39 54.90
N GLU A 189 -47.03 12.01 55.17
CA GLU A 189 -46.12 12.44 54.10
C GLU A 189 -45.47 11.25 53.38
N TRP A 190 -45.15 10.18 54.13
CA TRP A 190 -44.62 8.94 53.56
C TRP A 190 -45.63 8.27 52.63
N ASP A 191 -46.90 8.14 53.04
CA ASP A 191 -47.96 7.57 52.20
C ASP A 191 -48.12 8.37 50.91
N ARG A 192 -48.16 9.71 51.01
CA ARG A 192 -48.24 10.61 49.86
C ARG A 192 -47.05 10.45 48.91
N LYS A 193 -45.82 10.54 49.43
CA LYS A 193 -44.60 10.41 48.60
C LYS A 193 -44.47 9.02 47.99
N LYS A 194 -44.87 7.97 48.72
CA LYS A 194 -44.86 6.59 48.23
C LYS A 194 -45.90 6.36 47.12
N ALA A 195 -47.09 6.94 47.25
CA ALA A 195 -48.10 6.93 46.19
C ALA A 195 -47.61 7.68 44.94
N ASN A 196 -46.99 8.85 45.12
CA ASN A 196 -46.37 9.60 44.03
C ASN A 196 -45.29 8.77 43.31
N LEU A 197 -44.40 8.11 44.06
CA LEU A 197 -43.41 7.20 43.46
C LEU A 197 -44.06 6.07 42.67
N GLY A 198 -45.15 5.48 43.18
CA GLY A 198 -45.93 4.48 42.47
C GLY A 198 -46.50 5.00 41.14
N SER A 199 -47.10 6.20 41.17
CA SER A 199 -47.65 6.85 39.98
C SER A 199 -46.55 7.22 38.96
N THR A 200 -45.43 7.78 39.41
CA THR A 200 -44.29 8.11 38.54
C THR A 200 -43.68 6.86 37.92
N LYS A 201 -43.55 5.77 38.68
CA LYS A 201 -43.08 4.49 38.16
C LYS A 201 -44.02 3.96 37.07
N ALA A 202 -45.33 4.02 37.28
CA ALA A 202 -46.32 3.59 36.30
C ALA A 202 -46.26 4.43 35.01
N ASP A 203 -46.18 5.77 35.12
CA ASP A 203 -45.99 6.66 33.97
C ASP A 203 -44.72 6.31 33.18
N MET A 204 -43.60 6.10 33.88
CA MET A 204 -42.35 5.72 33.24
C MET A 204 -42.47 4.37 32.52
N GLN A 205 -43.14 3.37 33.11
CA GLN A 205 -43.38 2.07 32.50
C GLN A 205 -44.25 2.18 31.23
N GLU A 206 -45.32 2.99 31.28
CA GLU A 206 -46.17 3.23 30.11
C GLU A 206 -45.39 3.93 28.98
N ARG A 207 -44.56 4.92 29.34
CA ARG A 207 -43.72 5.62 28.37
C ARG A 207 -42.63 4.73 27.77
N ILE A 208 -42.11 3.76 28.52
CA ILE A 208 -41.19 2.75 27.98
C ILE A 208 -41.93 1.90 26.94
N LEU A 209 -43.09 1.34 27.30
CA LEU A 209 -43.88 0.51 26.39
C LEU A 209 -44.23 1.26 25.09
N LYS A 210 -44.67 2.51 25.19
CA LYS A 210 -44.96 3.37 24.03
C LYS A 210 -43.73 3.57 23.13
N ARG A 211 -42.54 3.75 23.71
CA ARG A 211 -41.29 3.91 22.95
C ARG A 211 -40.86 2.60 22.30
N GLU A 212 -41.01 1.47 22.98
CA GLU A 212 -40.73 0.15 22.42
C GLU A 212 -41.63 -0.17 21.23
N THR A 213 -42.93 0.13 21.33
CA THR A 213 -43.86 0.00 20.19
C THR A 213 -43.45 0.90 19.03
N LYS A 214 -43.10 2.17 19.30
CA LYS A 214 -42.68 3.09 18.24
C LYS A 214 -41.38 2.66 17.56
N LEU A 215 -40.45 2.07 18.31
CA LEU A 215 -39.20 1.54 17.78
C LEU A 215 -39.48 0.40 16.79
N GLU A 216 -40.41 -0.49 17.12
CA GLU A 216 -40.80 -1.58 16.22
C GLU A 216 -41.53 -1.06 14.97
N GLU A 217 -42.43 -0.07 15.10
CA GLU A 217 -43.06 0.58 13.95
C GLU A 217 -42.04 1.21 12.99
N ILE A 218 -41.05 1.94 13.53
CA ILE A 218 -39.98 2.54 12.74
C ILE A 218 -39.15 1.46 12.06
N ARG A 219 -38.81 0.38 12.78
CA ARG A 219 -38.05 -0.75 12.24
C ARG A 219 -38.77 -1.38 11.04
N VAL A 220 -40.07 -1.66 11.18
CA VAL A 220 -40.89 -2.21 10.09
C VAL A 220 -40.96 -1.24 8.91
N SER A 221 -41.16 0.06 9.16
CA SER A 221 -41.17 1.07 8.10
C SER A 221 -39.85 1.15 7.35
N VAL A 222 -38.71 1.09 8.04
CA VAL A 222 -37.38 1.09 7.41
C VAL A 222 -37.20 -0.13 6.53
N GLU A 223 -37.63 -1.31 6.98
CA GLU A 223 -37.53 -2.54 6.20
C GLU A 223 -38.39 -2.47 4.92
N GLN A 224 -39.59 -1.88 5.02
CA GLN A 224 -40.43 -1.62 3.85
C GLN A 224 -39.79 -0.63 2.87
N CYS A 225 -39.18 0.45 3.35
CA CYS A 225 -38.46 1.40 2.51
C CYS A 225 -37.27 0.73 1.80
N LYS A 226 -36.49 -0.09 2.51
CA LYS A 226 -35.39 -0.87 1.90
C LYS A 226 -35.91 -1.79 0.80
N ALA A 227 -36.96 -2.56 1.08
CA ALA A 227 -37.56 -3.45 0.09
C ALA A 227 -38.09 -2.69 -1.14
N HIS A 228 -38.59 -1.47 -0.97
CA HIS A 228 -39.00 -0.59 -2.06
C HIS A 228 -37.80 -0.15 -2.89
N VAL A 229 -36.77 0.42 -2.26
CA VAL A 229 -35.54 0.87 -2.94
C VAL A 229 -34.88 -0.29 -3.69
N ASP A 230 -34.85 -1.49 -3.10
CA ASP A 230 -34.32 -2.70 -3.73
C ASP A 230 -35.15 -3.17 -4.93
N ARG A 231 -36.45 -2.91 -4.93
CA ARG A 231 -37.30 -3.18 -6.09
C ARG A 231 -36.99 -2.20 -7.22
N GLU A 232 -36.99 -0.90 -6.94
CA GLU A 232 -36.65 0.14 -7.91
C GLU A 232 -35.28 -0.11 -8.53
N ARG A 233 -34.27 -0.41 -7.70
CA ARG A 233 -32.92 -0.76 -8.18
C ARG A 233 -32.92 -1.94 -9.13
N ARG A 234 -33.68 -3.01 -8.82
CA ARG A 234 -33.79 -4.19 -9.70
C ARG A 234 -34.52 -3.88 -11.00
N GLU A 235 -35.56 -3.05 -10.95
CA GLU A 235 -36.28 -2.63 -12.16
C GLU A 235 -35.38 -1.80 -13.07
N ILE A 236 -34.62 -0.84 -12.52
CA ILE A 236 -33.62 -0.06 -13.26
C ILE A 236 -32.55 -0.98 -13.86
N ASP A 237 -31.93 -1.85 -13.05
CA ASP A 237 -30.90 -2.79 -13.52
C ASP A 237 -31.42 -3.72 -14.63
N SER A 238 -32.66 -4.21 -14.52
CA SER A 238 -33.29 -5.02 -15.56
C SER A 238 -33.45 -4.28 -16.88
N VAL A 239 -33.74 -2.98 -16.84
CA VAL A 239 -33.89 -2.15 -18.04
C VAL A 239 -32.52 -1.97 -18.70
N PHE A 240 -31.50 -1.58 -17.95
CA PHE A 240 -30.14 -1.44 -18.49
C PHE A 240 -29.60 -2.75 -19.06
N LYS A 241 -29.85 -3.88 -18.40
CA LYS A 241 -29.51 -5.20 -18.94
C LYS A 241 -30.20 -5.50 -20.26
N ALA A 242 -31.49 -5.19 -20.38
CA ALA A 242 -32.22 -5.37 -21.62
C ALA A 242 -31.67 -4.48 -22.75
N VAL A 243 -31.30 -3.24 -22.44
CA VAL A 243 -30.67 -2.32 -23.41
C VAL A 243 -29.32 -2.84 -23.87
N MET A 244 -28.44 -3.25 -22.95
CA MET A 244 -27.13 -3.81 -23.31
C MET A 244 -27.28 -5.06 -24.20
N ALA A 245 -28.20 -5.97 -23.85
CA ALA A 245 -28.46 -7.15 -24.66
C ALA A 245 -28.94 -6.80 -26.08
N ALA A 246 -29.82 -5.80 -26.23
CA ALA A 246 -30.28 -5.33 -27.53
C ALA A 246 -29.15 -4.69 -28.36
N VAL A 247 -28.27 -3.93 -27.72
CA VAL A 247 -27.09 -3.32 -28.38
C VAL A 247 -26.12 -4.41 -28.85
N GLU A 248 -25.81 -5.38 -27.99
CA GLU A 248 -24.93 -6.51 -28.33
C GLU A 248 -25.50 -7.37 -29.48
N GLU A 249 -26.82 -7.59 -29.47
CA GLU A 249 -27.50 -8.29 -30.56
C GLU A 249 -27.42 -7.51 -31.87
N THR A 250 -27.69 -6.21 -31.82
CA THR A 250 -27.62 -5.35 -33.00
C THR A 250 -26.19 -5.25 -33.54
N GLN A 251 -25.18 -5.16 -32.68
CA GLN A 251 -23.76 -5.17 -33.09
C GLN A 251 -23.42 -6.46 -33.83
N ARG A 252 -23.88 -7.61 -33.33
CA ARG A 252 -23.63 -8.92 -33.97
C ARG A 252 -24.30 -9.01 -35.34
N GLU A 253 -25.52 -8.49 -35.47
CA GLU A 253 -26.20 -8.41 -36.76
C GLU A 253 -25.51 -7.44 -37.73
N ALA A 254 -24.90 -6.37 -37.22
CA ALA A 254 -24.13 -5.40 -38.01
C ALA A 254 -22.86 -5.97 -38.62
N LEU A 255 -22.18 -6.83 -37.89
CA LEU A 255 -20.90 -7.40 -38.29
C LEU A 255 -21.06 -8.66 -39.16
N ARG A 256 -22.19 -9.37 -39.07
CA ARG A 256 -22.44 -10.62 -39.80
C ARG A 256 -22.15 -10.52 -41.32
N PRO A 257 -22.60 -9.49 -42.08
CA PRO A 257 -22.33 -9.42 -43.52
C PRO A 257 -20.84 -9.23 -43.86
N LEU A 258 -20.06 -8.61 -42.96
CA LEU A 258 -18.61 -8.45 -43.12
C LEU A 258 -17.90 -9.79 -42.94
N GLU A 259 -18.27 -10.53 -41.90
CA GLU A 259 -17.73 -11.86 -41.59
C GLU A 259 -18.03 -12.87 -42.71
N GLU A 260 -19.27 -12.86 -43.23
CA GLU A 260 -19.67 -13.72 -44.34
C GLU A 260 -18.88 -13.41 -45.62
N ARG A 261 -18.68 -12.13 -45.96
CA ARG A 261 -17.88 -11.78 -47.16
C ARG A 261 -16.41 -12.11 -46.98
N GLN A 262 -15.87 -11.98 -45.77
CA GLN A 262 -14.50 -12.40 -45.49
C GLN A 262 -14.31 -13.89 -45.74
N GLN A 263 -15.21 -14.74 -45.22
CA GLN A 263 -15.14 -16.19 -45.44
C GLN A 263 -15.24 -16.54 -46.93
N GLU A 264 -16.11 -15.86 -47.67
CA GLU A 264 -16.27 -16.11 -49.10
C GLU A 264 -15.01 -15.74 -49.90
N LEU A 265 -14.37 -14.61 -49.58
CA LEU A 265 -13.08 -14.22 -50.18
C LEU A 265 -11.97 -15.22 -49.86
N GLU A 266 -11.90 -15.71 -48.62
CA GLU A 266 -10.93 -16.73 -48.21
C GLU A 266 -11.16 -18.05 -48.96
N ARG A 267 -12.43 -18.43 -49.20
CA ARG A 267 -12.80 -19.60 -50.00
C ARG A 267 -12.41 -19.43 -51.47
N GLU A 268 -12.77 -18.31 -52.09
CA GLU A 268 -12.42 -17.98 -53.49
C GLU A 268 -10.89 -18.01 -53.70
N ALA A 269 -10.14 -17.38 -52.79
CA ALA A 269 -8.67 -17.38 -52.83
C ALA A 269 -8.08 -18.79 -52.60
N GLY A 270 -8.68 -19.58 -51.72
CA GLY A 270 -8.28 -20.96 -51.47
C GLY A 270 -8.44 -21.86 -52.70
N GLU A 271 -9.57 -21.74 -53.40
CA GLU A 271 -9.84 -22.48 -54.63
C GLU A 271 -8.88 -22.09 -55.75
N LEU A 272 -8.64 -20.78 -55.93
CA LEU A 272 -7.69 -20.28 -56.93
C LEU A 272 -6.26 -20.77 -56.67
N ASN A 273 -5.84 -20.76 -55.40
CA ASN A 273 -4.55 -21.29 -54.99
C ASN A 273 -4.43 -22.80 -55.28
N GLN A 274 -5.48 -23.58 -55.02
CA GLN A 274 -5.46 -25.02 -55.32
C GLN A 274 -5.35 -25.30 -56.82
N GLU A 275 -6.04 -24.51 -57.65
CA GLU A 275 -5.98 -24.61 -59.11
C GLU A 275 -4.55 -24.33 -59.61
N LEU A 276 -3.95 -23.21 -59.17
CA LEU A 276 -2.56 -22.84 -59.49
C LEU A 276 -1.54 -23.89 -59.02
N TRP A 277 -1.70 -24.42 -57.80
CA TRP A 277 -0.82 -25.47 -57.29
C TRP A 277 -0.88 -26.75 -58.13
N ARG A 278 -2.06 -27.10 -58.64
CA ARG A 278 -2.24 -28.26 -59.51
C ARG A 278 -1.51 -28.06 -60.84
N GLU A 279 -1.69 -26.91 -61.47
CA GLU A 279 -1.06 -26.59 -62.75
C GLU A 279 0.48 -26.46 -62.63
N ILE A 280 0.99 -25.85 -61.55
CA ILE A 280 2.43 -25.83 -61.25
C ILE A 280 2.99 -27.25 -61.12
N ARG A 281 2.25 -28.17 -60.50
CA ARG A 281 2.69 -29.56 -60.34
C ARG A 281 2.74 -30.29 -61.68
N GLU A 282 1.70 -30.14 -62.51
CA GLU A 282 1.64 -30.71 -63.85
C GLU A 282 2.76 -30.18 -64.76
N LEU A 283 3.02 -28.87 -64.71
CA LEU A 283 4.15 -28.25 -65.42
C LEU A 283 5.50 -28.78 -64.94
N ARG A 284 5.71 -28.95 -63.63
CA ARG A 284 6.94 -29.53 -63.08
C ARG A 284 7.13 -30.99 -63.51
N GLU A 285 6.07 -31.77 -63.54
CA GLU A 285 6.10 -33.15 -64.01
C GLU A 285 6.43 -33.23 -65.51
N THR A 286 5.86 -32.32 -66.30
CA THR A 286 6.13 -32.19 -67.74
C THR A 286 7.59 -31.81 -67.99
N ILE A 287 8.14 -30.88 -67.20
CA ILE A 287 9.57 -30.52 -67.25
C ILE A 287 10.44 -31.75 -66.93
N GLY A 288 10.10 -32.52 -65.90
CA GLY A 288 10.82 -33.75 -65.57
C GLY A 288 10.81 -34.77 -66.72
N GLN A 289 9.66 -34.96 -67.39
CA GLN A 289 9.57 -35.83 -68.57
C GLN A 289 10.41 -35.31 -69.75
N LEU A 290 10.51 -33.99 -69.93
CA LEU A 290 11.37 -33.37 -70.94
C LEU A 290 12.86 -33.54 -70.62
N GLU A 291 13.25 -33.43 -69.35
CA GLU A 291 14.61 -33.66 -68.87
C GLU A 291 15.01 -35.13 -69.06
N ASP A 292 14.15 -36.08 -68.69
CA ASP A 292 14.38 -37.52 -68.87
C ASP A 292 14.62 -37.89 -70.35
N VAL A 293 13.85 -37.28 -71.26
CA VAL A 293 14.03 -37.50 -72.72
C VAL A 293 15.28 -36.79 -73.24
N ALA A 294 15.64 -35.62 -72.70
CA ALA A 294 16.87 -34.92 -73.07
C ALA A 294 18.14 -35.70 -72.68
N ASP A 295 18.07 -36.50 -71.61
CA ASP A 295 19.16 -37.34 -71.13
C ASP A 295 19.29 -38.69 -71.88
N LEU A 296 18.40 -39.00 -72.83
CA LEU A 296 18.49 -40.23 -73.63
C LEU A 296 19.69 -40.18 -74.60
N GLU A 297 20.59 -41.16 -74.47
CA GLU A 297 21.73 -41.33 -75.39
C GLU A 297 21.34 -42.02 -76.72
N ASP A 298 20.24 -42.79 -76.75
CA ASP A 298 19.77 -43.48 -77.97
C ASP A 298 18.98 -42.53 -78.89
N HIS A 299 19.60 -42.18 -80.02
CA HIS A 299 19.04 -41.25 -80.99
C HIS A 299 17.74 -41.72 -81.67
N ILE A 300 17.50 -43.04 -81.75
CA ILE A 300 16.26 -43.58 -82.33
C ILE A 300 15.13 -43.44 -81.31
N ASP A 301 15.40 -43.78 -80.05
CA ASP A 301 14.43 -43.72 -78.96
C ASP A 301 14.02 -42.26 -78.64
N PHE A 302 14.99 -41.34 -78.66
CA PHE A 302 14.74 -39.89 -78.56
C PHE A 302 13.77 -39.42 -79.65
N LEU A 303 14.05 -39.74 -80.92
CA LEU A 303 13.23 -39.28 -82.06
C LEU A 303 11.84 -39.92 -82.10
N GLN A 304 11.67 -41.11 -81.51
CA GLN A 304 10.36 -41.75 -81.37
C GLN A 304 9.54 -41.17 -80.20
N THR A 305 10.21 -40.76 -79.12
CA THR A 305 9.57 -40.27 -77.89
C THR A 305 9.25 -38.76 -77.96
N PHE A 306 10.08 -37.97 -78.63
CA PHE A 306 9.96 -36.51 -78.76
C PHE A 306 8.64 -35.99 -79.40
N PRO A 307 8.07 -36.61 -80.45
CA PRO A 307 6.81 -36.16 -81.05
C PRO A 307 5.62 -36.15 -80.09
N SER A 308 5.63 -37.03 -79.08
CA SER A 308 4.61 -37.14 -78.02
C SER A 308 4.58 -35.92 -77.10
N LEU A 309 5.68 -35.18 -77.01
CA LEU A 309 5.89 -34.09 -76.05
C LEU A 309 5.73 -32.68 -76.68
N SER A 310 5.70 -32.60 -78.02
CA SER A 310 5.72 -31.35 -78.80
C SER A 310 4.47 -30.45 -78.70
N GLY A 311 3.52 -30.75 -77.80
CA GLY A 311 2.26 -30.00 -77.63
C GLY A 311 1.89 -29.64 -76.19
N LEU A 312 2.76 -29.91 -75.21
CA LEU A 312 2.43 -29.89 -73.77
C LEU A 312 2.57 -28.52 -73.08
N GLY A 313 2.54 -27.42 -73.83
CA GLY A 313 2.84 -26.08 -73.30
C GLY A 313 1.71 -25.05 -73.33
N ASP A 314 0.52 -25.38 -73.85
CA ASP A 314 -0.58 -24.42 -73.97
C ASP A 314 -1.37 -24.35 -72.64
N GLY A 315 -0.75 -23.73 -71.64
CA GLY A 315 -1.35 -23.44 -70.34
C GLY A 315 -2.23 -22.19 -70.36
N ARG A 316 -3.15 -22.07 -69.40
CA ARG A 316 -4.07 -20.94 -69.32
C ARG A 316 -3.29 -19.67 -68.91
N ASP A 317 -3.59 -18.51 -69.52
CA ASP A 317 -2.95 -17.25 -69.15
C ASP A 317 -3.48 -16.75 -67.80
N TRP A 318 -2.63 -16.78 -66.77
CA TRP A 318 -2.96 -16.37 -65.41
C TRP A 318 -2.77 -14.87 -65.15
N THR A 319 -2.26 -14.09 -66.12
CA THR A 319 -1.87 -12.68 -65.88
C THR A 319 -3.04 -11.74 -65.56
N GLU A 320 -4.27 -12.06 -65.99
CA GLU A 320 -5.47 -11.26 -65.70
C GLU A 320 -6.35 -11.84 -64.57
N VAL A 321 -6.01 -13.00 -64.02
CA VAL A 321 -6.84 -13.68 -63.01
C VAL A 321 -6.55 -13.10 -61.62
N SER A 322 -7.52 -12.39 -61.05
CA SER A 322 -7.44 -11.83 -59.71
C SER A 322 -8.72 -12.09 -58.93
N VAL A 323 -8.62 -12.17 -57.61
CA VAL A 323 -9.79 -12.25 -56.73
C VAL A 323 -10.47 -10.88 -56.75
N ASP A 324 -11.77 -10.85 -57.04
CA ASP A 324 -12.52 -9.60 -57.17
C ASP A 324 -12.59 -8.87 -55.82
N THR A 325 -11.73 -7.85 -55.68
CA THR A 325 -11.71 -6.94 -54.53
C THR A 325 -12.73 -5.81 -54.66
N THR A 326 -13.46 -5.73 -55.78
CA THR A 326 -14.31 -4.59 -56.14
C THR A 326 -15.75 -4.69 -55.66
N LEU A 327 -16.06 -5.63 -54.76
CA LEU A 327 -17.36 -5.68 -54.10
C LEU A 327 -17.57 -4.50 -53.13
N SER A 328 -18.03 -3.40 -53.74
CA SER A 328 -18.93 -2.36 -53.27
C SER A 328 -18.97 -2.11 -51.76
N PHE A 329 -17.97 -1.36 -51.28
CA PHE A 329 -18.14 -0.51 -50.09
C PHE A 329 -19.44 0.31 -50.15
N GLY A 330 -20.02 0.56 -51.34
CA GLY A 330 -21.30 1.23 -51.53
C GLY A 330 -22.51 0.46 -50.99
N THR A 331 -22.64 -0.84 -51.31
CA THR A 331 -23.78 -1.70 -50.89
C THR A 331 -23.69 -2.03 -49.39
N MET A 332 -22.47 -2.11 -48.88
CA MET A 332 -22.19 -2.30 -47.46
C MET A 332 -22.46 -1.03 -46.65
N ARG A 333 -22.07 0.14 -47.17
CA ARG A 333 -22.35 1.45 -46.54
C ARG A 333 -23.84 1.80 -46.57
N SER A 334 -24.59 1.41 -47.60
CA SER A 334 -26.04 1.58 -47.61
C SER A 334 -26.74 0.65 -46.60
N SER A 335 -26.27 -0.60 -46.47
CA SER A 335 -26.74 -1.54 -45.45
C SER A 335 -26.41 -1.05 -44.03
N TRP A 336 -25.20 -0.52 -43.83
CA TRP A 336 -24.75 0.10 -42.58
C TRP A 336 -25.58 1.32 -42.20
N SER A 337 -25.83 2.25 -43.15
CA SER A 337 -26.70 3.41 -42.90
C SER A 337 -28.14 2.98 -42.56
N THR A 338 -28.66 1.94 -43.22
CA THR A 338 -30.00 1.40 -42.93
C THR A 338 -30.07 0.81 -41.51
N MET A 339 -28.99 0.17 -41.06
CA MET A 339 -28.89 -0.37 -39.72
C MET A 339 -28.69 0.72 -38.66
N MET A 340 -27.89 1.75 -38.95
CA MET A 340 -27.69 2.89 -38.04
C MET A 340 -28.99 3.67 -37.83
N GLU A 341 -29.83 3.76 -38.86
CA GLU A 341 -31.17 4.37 -38.75
C GLU A 341 -32.12 3.50 -37.90
N ARG A 342 -32.02 2.16 -37.97
CA ARG A 342 -32.74 1.26 -37.07
C ARG A 342 -32.29 1.39 -35.61
N ILE A 343 -30.98 1.51 -35.37
CA ILE A 343 -30.43 1.75 -34.02
C ILE A 343 -31.00 3.05 -33.44
N LYS A 344 -31.03 4.11 -34.25
CA LYS A 344 -31.59 5.40 -33.85
C LYS A 344 -33.08 5.30 -33.50
N GLN A 345 -33.85 4.55 -34.29
CA GLN A 345 -35.28 4.30 -34.02
C GLN A 345 -35.53 3.50 -32.74
N GLU A 346 -34.72 2.46 -32.45
CA GLU A 346 -34.86 1.71 -31.20
C GLU A 346 -34.44 2.53 -29.97
N LEU A 347 -33.43 3.40 -30.12
CA LEU A 347 -33.03 4.34 -29.06
C LEU A 347 -34.12 5.39 -28.78
N GLU A 348 -34.81 5.88 -29.82
CA GLU A 348 -35.96 6.78 -29.68
C GLU A 348 -37.14 6.09 -28.99
N LYS A 349 -37.39 4.80 -29.25
CA LYS A 349 -38.41 4.02 -28.53
C LYS A 349 -38.08 3.81 -27.05
N LEU A 350 -36.80 3.65 -26.70
CA LEU A 350 -36.38 3.56 -25.30
C LEU A 350 -36.57 4.90 -24.58
N SER A 351 -36.26 6.01 -25.27
CA SER A 351 -36.47 7.36 -24.72
C SER A 351 -37.95 7.68 -24.48
N SER A 352 -38.87 7.20 -25.33
CA SER A 352 -40.30 7.40 -25.14
C SER A 352 -40.86 6.56 -23.98
N VAL A 353 -40.36 5.34 -23.80
CA VAL A 353 -40.71 4.47 -22.65
C VAL A 353 -40.19 5.05 -21.33
N GLU A 354 -38.98 5.62 -21.32
CA GLU A 354 -38.43 6.32 -20.15
C GLU A 354 -39.21 7.60 -19.85
N LEU A 355 -39.61 8.37 -20.87
CA LEU A 355 -40.49 9.54 -20.72
C LEU A 355 -41.88 9.16 -20.17
N GLU A 356 -42.49 8.06 -20.63
CA GLU A 356 -43.75 7.57 -20.06
C GLU A 356 -43.62 7.12 -18.60
N ARG A 357 -42.46 6.59 -18.20
CA ARG A 357 -42.18 6.24 -16.80
C ARG A 357 -41.96 7.47 -15.93
N ILE A 358 -41.30 8.50 -16.45
CA ILE A 358 -41.19 9.81 -15.78
C ILE A 358 -42.58 10.46 -15.65
N LEU A 359 -43.43 10.35 -16.67
CA LEU A 359 -44.81 10.86 -16.65
C LEU A 359 -45.72 10.11 -15.66
N LYS A 360 -45.45 8.84 -15.32
CA LYS A 360 -46.16 8.13 -14.24
C LYS A 360 -45.94 8.73 -12.85
N PHE A 361 -44.88 9.52 -12.66
CA PHE A 361 -44.60 10.27 -11.43
C PHE A 361 -45.00 11.76 -11.53
N ALA A 362 -45.52 12.21 -12.67
CA ALA A 362 -46.05 13.56 -12.82
C ALA A 362 -47.43 13.64 -12.15
N LEU A 363 -47.47 14.19 -10.93
CA LEU A 363 -48.72 14.58 -10.30
C LEU A 363 -49.36 15.74 -11.10
N ASP A 364 -50.67 15.66 -11.33
CA ASP A 364 -51.48 16.71 -11.94
C ASP A 364 -51.62 17.87 -10.95
N VAL A 365 -50.75 18.89 -11.08
CA VAL A 365 -50.74 20.05 -10.19
C VAL A 365 -51.55 21.18 -10.83
N THR A 366 -52.70 21.50 -10.24
CA THR A 366 -53.48 22.70 -10.59
C THR A 366 -52.97 23.90 -9.79
N LEU A 367 -52.63 24.98 -10.48
CA LEU A 367 -52.18 26.22 -9.85
C LEU A 367 -53.38 27.02 -9.35
N ASP A 368 -53.33 27.45 -8.09
CA ASP A 368 -54.38 28.28 -7.48
C ASP A 368 -54.26 29.73 -7.98
N PRO A 369 -55.28 30.27 -8.68
CA PRO A 369 -55.23 31.61 -9.26
C PRO A 369 -55.16 32.72 -8.21
N ASP A 370 -55.61 32.48 -6.97
CA ASP A 370 -55.62 33.49 -5.90
C ASP A 370 -54.22 33.69 -5.27
N THR A 371 -53.32 32.72 -5.45
CA THR A 371 -51.92 32.79 -4.97
C THR A 371 -50.89 32.99 -6.09
N ALA A 372 -51.33 33.07 -7.35
CA ALA A 372 -50.46 33.26 -8.50
C ALA A 372 -49.93 34.71 -8.63
N ASN A 373 -48.68 34.85 -9.06
CA ASN A 373 -48.05 36.15 -9.27
C ASN A 373 -48.79 36.96 -10.36
N THR A 374 -49.00 38.26 -10.16
CA THR A 374 -49.79 39.12 -11.04
C THR A 374 -49.26 39.27 -12.48
N GLN A 375 -48.05 38.79 -12.77
CA GLN A 375 -47.49 38.73 -14.13
C GLN A 375 -47.68 37.40 -14.85
N LEU A 376 -48.37 36.42 -14.22
CA LEU A 376 -48.74 35.14 -14.79
C LEU A 376 -50.22 35.17 -15.17
N ILE A 377 -50.53 34.91 -16.45
CA ILE A 377 -51.90 34.65 -16.89
C ILE A 377 -52.05 33.13 -16.95
N LEU A 378 -52.94 32.58 -16.12
CA LEU A 378 -53.27 31.16 -16.09
C LEU A 378 -54.35 30.86 -17.14
N SER A 379 -54.30 29.66 -17.72
CA SER A 379 -55.37 29.10 -18.53
C SER A 379 -56.63 28.85 -17.68
N GLU A 380 -57.79 28.79 -18.31
CA GLU A 380 -59.10 28.67 -17.64
C GLU A 380 -59.24 27.37 -16.82
N ASP A 381 -58.44 26.35 -17.14
CA ASP A 381 -58.35 25.07 -16.42
C ASP A 381 -57.25 25.04 -15.33
N GLY A 382 -56.47 26.12 -15.16
CA GLY A 382 -55.45 26.28 -14.12
C GLY A 382 -54.18 25.43 -14.32
N LYS A 383 -53.95 24.92 -15.53
CA LYS A 383 -52.85 23.98 -15.85
C LYS A 383 -51.74 24.57 -16.71
N GLU A 384 -52.00 25.66 -17.44
CA GLU A 384 -51.02 26.34 -18.28
C GLU A 384 -50.87 27.81 -17.88
N TYR A 385 -49.71 28.41 -18.17
CA TYR A 385 -49.48 29.83 -17.94
C TYR A 385 -48.71 30.48 -19.08
N THR A 386 -48.94 31.78 -19.31
CA THR A 386 -48.20 32.57 -20.30
C THR A 386 -47.57 33.81 -19.66
N PHE A 387 -46.28 34.05 -19.95
CA PHE A 387 -45.53 35.22 -19.51
C PHE A 387 -45.49 36.30 -20.60
N LEU A 388 -45.63 37.57 -20.22
CA LEU A 388 -45.35 38.72 -21.08
C LEU A 388 -43.89 39.17 -20.88
N VAL A 389 -43.04 39.02 -21.91
CA VAL A 389 -41.66 39.54 -21.87
C VAL A 389 -41.32 40.22 -23.20
N PRO A 390 -40.64 41.38 -23.14
CA PRO A 390 -39.49 41.57 -24.02
C PRO A 390 -38.20 41.83 -23.24
N ALA A 391 -37.20 41.02 -23.57
CA ALA A 391 -35.75 41.21 -23.42
C ALA A 391 -35.18 41.46 -22.02
N VAL A 392 -34.72 40.39 -21.34
CA VAL A 392 -33.34 40.26 -20.80
C VAL A 392 -33.00 38.76 -20.69
N ARG A 393 -32.37 38.22 -21.74
CA ARG A 393 -31.79 36.87 -21.76
C ARG A 393 -30.34 36.97 -21.24
N CYS A 394 -30.15 37.18 -19.93
CA CYS A 394 -28.79 37.12 -19.35
C CYS A 394 -28.67 36.99 -17.82
N ILE A 395 -29.74 36.70 -17.05
CA ILE A 395 -29.61 36.60 -15.57
C ILE A 395 -30.14 35.27 -15.00
N MET A 396 -30.94 34.49 -15.74
CA MET A 396 -31.58 33.28 -15.20
C MET A 396 -30.71 32.01 -15.19
N GLU A 397 -29.66 31.91 -15.99
CA GLU A 397 -28.77 30.73 -15.94
C GLU A 397 -27.90 30.71 -14.67
N SER A 398 -27.60 31.87 -14.07
CA SER A 398 -26.83 31.94 -12.83
C SER A 398 -27.65 31.58 -11.59
N LEU A 399 -28.97 31.73 -11.60
CA LEU A 399 -29.78 31.55 -10.39
C LEU A 399 -30.26 30.09 -10.24
N ILE A 400 -30.59 29.42 -11.35
CA ILE A 400 -30.97 27.99 -11.33
C ILE A 400 -29.76 27.14 -10.94
N HIS A 401 -28.55 27.44 -11.45
CA HIS A 401 -27.34 26.74 -11.00
C HIS A 401 -27.02 26.98 -9.53
N LYS A 402 -27.23 28.19 -9.01
CA LYS A 402 -26.97 28.53 -7.59
C LYS A 402 -28.02 27.95 -6.65
N VAL A 403 -29.29 27.90 -7.06
CA VAL A 403 -30.37 27.29 -6.29
C VAL A 403 -30.25 25.77 -6.33
N CYS A 404 -29.92 25.17 -7.47
CA CYS A 404 -29.60 23.75 -7.57
C CYS A 404 -28.34 23.40 -6.76
N LEU A 405 -27.29 24.23 -6.72
CA LEU A 405 -26.14 24.00 -5.83
C LEU A 405 -26.53 24.12 -4.35
N LEU A 406 -27.37 25.09 -3.97
CA LEU A 406 -27.81 25.24 -2.58
C LEU A 406 -28.71 24.08 -2.14
N THR A 407 -29.62 23.62 -3.01
CA THR A 407 -30.48 22.47 -2.70
C THR A 407 -29.71 21.15 -2.73
N PHE A 408 -28.68 21.02 -3.59
CA PHE A 408 -27.77 19.88 -3.54
C PHE A 408 -26.92 19.88 -2.27
N LEU A 409 -26.44 21.05 -1.81
CA LEU A 409 -25.70 21.19 -0.54
C LEU A 409 -26.59 20.94 0.70
N ILE A 410 -27.85 21.38 0.68
CA ILE A 410 -28.80 21.20 1.80
C ILE A 410 -29.31 19.75 1.89
N ILE A 411 -29.47 19.04 0.76
CA ILE A 411 -29.84 17.61 0.75
C ILE A 411 -28.64 16.73 1.13
N PHE A 412 -27.41 17.15 0.83
CA PHE A 412 -26.20 16.45 1.28
C PHE A 412 -25.96 16.61 2.80
N ASP A 413 -26.27 17.77 3.39
CA ASP A 413 -26.09 18.00 4.84
C ASP A 413 -27.19 17.36 5.72
N ALA A 414 -28.38 17.04 5.18
CA ALA A 414 -29.48 16.46 5.95
C ALA A 414 -29.43 14.92 6.11
N THR A 415 -28.38 14.26 5.62
CA THR A 415 -28.05 12.85 5.91
C THR A 415 -26.68 12.72 6.58
N SER A 416 -26.42 13.46 7.66
CA SER A 416 -25.16 13.34 8.41
C SER A 416 -25.36 13.19 9.93
N SER A 417 -25.55 11.95 10.37
CA SER A 417 -25.00 11.50 11.67
C SER A 417 -24.82 9.97 11.78
N VAL A 418 -24.70 9.27 10.65
CA VAL A 418 -23.90 8.05 10.63
C VAL A 418 -22.53 8.51 10.15
N ALA A 419 -21.50 8.37 10.98
CA ALA A 419 -20.17 8.77 10.56
C ALA A 419 -19.77 7.91 9.36
N ASP A 420 -19.79 8.52 8.17
CA ASP A 420 -19.46 7.83 6.93
C ASP A 420 -17.97 7.49 7.02
N LEU A 421 -17.67 6.20 7.06
CA LEU A 421 -16.31 5.71 7.16
C LEU A 421 -15.56 6.16 5.90
N SER A 422 -14.36 6.70 6.04
CA SER A 422 -13.54 7.17 4.93
C SER A 422 -12.11 6.69 5.09
N LEU A 423 -11.43 6.44 3.98
CA LEU A 423 -9.99 6.16 3.98
C LEU A 423 -9.23 7.44 3.67
N ILE A 424 -8.34 7.81 4.57
CA ILE A 424 -7.49 8.98 4.44
C ILE A 424 -6.07 8.53 4.10
N VAL A 425 -5.57 9.11 3.02
CA VAL A 425 -4.19 8.98 2.56
C VAL A 425 -3.61 10.40 2.48
N PRO A 426 -2.39 10.64 3.00
CA PRO A 426 -1.69 11.91 2.82
C PRO A 426 -1.57 12.28 1.33
N PRO A 427 -1.82 13.55 0.95
CA PRO A 427 -1.75 13.97 -0.46
C PRO A 427 -0.32 13.99 -1.02
N ASP A 428 0.69 13.99 -0.16
CA ASP A 428 2.09 14.07 -0.54
C ASP A 428 2.62 12.75 -1.11
N VAL A 429 3.53 12.85 -2.07
CA VAL A 429 4.23 11.69 -2.63
C VAL A 429 5.13 11.07 -1.57
N VAL A 430 5.03 9.76 -1.39
CA VAL A 430 5.89 9.01 -0.47
C VAL A 430 7.20 8.72 -1.19
N VAL A 431 8.32 9.18 -0.63
CA VAL A 431 9.64 8.95 -1.22
C VAL A 431 10.42 7.91 -0.41
N ALA A 432 10.98 6.92 -1.09
CA ALA A 432 11.81 5.87 -0.49
C ALA A 432 13.11 5.67 -1.26
N SER A 433 14.22 5.43 -0.55
CA SER A 433 15.46 5.02 -1.22
C SER A 433 15.44 3.52 -1.51
N ALA A 434 15.96 3.11 -2.66
CA ALA A 434 16.04 1.70 -3.01
C ALA A 434 16.90 0.91 -1.99
N GLY A 435 16.31 -0.11 -1.37
CA GLY A 435 16.91 -0.90 -0.29
C GLY A 435 16.34 -0.60 1.10
N ASP A 436 15.68 0.54 1.28
CA ASP A 436 15.06 0.91 2.56
C ASP A 436 13.69 0.25 2.76
N ASP A 437 13.18 0.34 3.98
CA ASP A 437 11.81 -0.01 4.34
C ASP A 437 10.96 1.26 4.38
N ILE A 438 9.77 1.23 3.77
CA ILE A 438 8.86 2.38 3.71
C ILE A 438 7.44 1.99 4.12
N ILE A 439 6.71 2.96 4.67
CA ILE A 439 5.28 2.81 5.00
C ILE A 439 4.47 3.52 3.93
N LEU A 440 3.52 2.82 3.32
CA LEU A 440 2.46 3.40 2.50
C LEU A 440 1.28 3.74 3.43
N PRO A 441 1.05 5.02 3.75
CA PRO A 441 0.09 5.45 4.76
C PRO A 441 -1.36 5.30 4.28
N CYS A 442 -2.22 4.69 5.10
CA CYS A 442 -3.66 4.60 4.89
C CYS A 442 -4.36 4.37 6.23
N HIS A 443 -5.34 5.20 6.57
CA HIS A 443 -6.06 5.11 7.85
C HIS A 443 -7.56 5.39 7.72
N LEU A 444 -8.35 4.82 8.62
CA LEU A 444 -9.78 5.06 8.71
C LEU A 444 -10.07 6.39 9.43
N SER A 445 -10.99 7.15 8.86
CA SER A 445 -11.59 8.35 9.46
C SER A 445 -13.12 8.23 9.40
N PRO A 446 -13.83 8.26 10.54
CA PRO A 446 -13.28 8.38 11.90
C PRO A 446 -12.49 7.13 12.32
N GLN A 447 -11.62 7.32 13.32
CA GLN A 447 -10.79 6.24 13.86
C GLN A 447 -11.67 5.09 14.39
N SER A 448 -11.56 3.93 13.77
CA SER A 448 -12.41 2.76 14.02
C SER A 448 -11.64 1.45 13.78
N SER A 449 -12.10 0.34 14.36
CA SER A 449 -11.39 -0.94 14.25
C SER A 449 -11.51 -1.54 12.85
N ALA A 450 -10.37 -1.82 12.22
CA ALA A 450 -10.25 -2.48 10.92
C ALA A 450 -10.08 -4.00 11.03
N VAL A 451 -10.07 -4.57 12.25
CA VAL A 451 -9.74 -6.00 12.48
C VAL A 451 -10.67 -6.95 11.72
N ALA A 452 -11.94 -6.59 11.60
CA ALA A 452 -12.98 -7.39 10.93
C ALA A 452 -13.16 -7.05 9.43
N MET A 453 -12.33 -6.16 8.87
CA MET A 453 -12.45 -5.71 7.48
C MET A 453 -11.59 -6.56 6.53
N ASP A 454 -12.04 -6.67 5.27
CA ASP A 454 -11.22 -7.20 4.18
C ASP A 454 -10.36 -6.04 3.63
N ILE A 455 -9.04 -6.11 3.86
CA ILE A 455 -8.09 -5.07 3.45
C ILE A 455 -7.25 -5.59 2.27
N ARG A 456 -7.13 -4.79 1.21
CA ARG A 456 -6.37 -5.14 0.02
C ARG A 456 -5.51 -3.96 -0.42
N TRP A 457 -4.28 -4.27 -0.83
CA TRP A 457 -3.40 -3.31 -1.47
C TRP A 457 -3.14 -3.75 -2.92
N PHE A 458 -3.22 -2.82 -3.85
CA PHE A 458 -2.99 -3.05 -5.27
C PHE A 458 -1.99 -2.04 -5.83
N LYS A 459 -1.18 -2.47 -6.80
CA LYS A 459 -0.44 -1.53 -7.65
C LYS A 459 -1.32 -1.23 -8.86
N ASP A 460 -1.40 0.04 -9.26
CA ASP A 460 -2.30 0.46 -10.34
C ASP A 460 -1.96 -0.29 -11.65
N GLY A 461 -2.97 -0.89 -12.29
CA GLY A 461 -2.82 -1.82 -13.43
C GLY A 461 -2.84 -3.31 -13.08
N GLU A 462 -2.71 -3.71 -11.81
CA GLU A 462 -2.74 -5.10 -11.34
C GLU A 462 -3.98 -5.40 -10.47
N PHE A 463 -5.18 -5.32 -11.07
CA PHE A 463 -6.45 -5.42 -10.34
C PHE A 463 -6.80 -6.83 -9.83
N THR A 464 -6.26 -7.88 -10.47
CA THR A 464 -6.59 -9.28 -10.15
C THR A 464 -5.68 -9.89 -9.08
N ASN A 465 -4.49 -9.32 -8.87
CA ASN A 465 -3.51 -9.83 -7.91
C ASN A 465 -3.14 -8.74 -6.91
N PRO A 466 -3.76 -8.70 -5.72
CA PRO A 466 -3.33 -7.78 -4.68
C PRO A 466 -1.88 -8.08 -4.31
N LEU A 467 -1.11 -7.02 -4.05
CA LEU A 467 0.23 -7.16 -3.49
C LEU A 467 0.17 -7.62 -2.02
N TYR A 468 -0.94 -7.34 -1.33
CA TYR A 468 -1.23 -7.83 0.01
C TYR A 468 -2.74 -7.96 0.23
N LEU A 469 -3.16 -9.07 0.82
CA LEU A 469 -4.54 -9.36 1.19
C LEU A 469 -4.62 -9.70 2.68
N TYR A 470 -5.45 -8.99 3.42
CA TYR A 470 -5.84 -9.36 4.78
C TYR A 470 -7.31 -9.72 4.80
N LYS A 471 -7.61 -10.95 5.23
CA LYS A 471 -8.96 -11.50 5.30
C LYS A 471 -9.08 -12.48 6.46
N SER A 472 -10.14 -12.35 7.24
CA SER A 472 -10.45 -13.27 8.36
C SER A 472 -9.30 -13.46 9.36
N GLY A 473 -8.53 -12.40 9.63
CA GLY A 473 -7.40 -12.44 10.57
C GLY A 473 -6.09 -13.00 10.01
N MET A 474 -6.07 -13.42 8.74
CA MET A 474 -4.86 -13.90 8.05
C MET A 474 -4.41 -12.89 7.00
N GLY A 475 -3.09 -12.67 6.93
CA GLY A 475 -2.45 -11.87 5.88
C GLY A 475 -1.74 -12.76 4.86
N GLU A 476 -1.92 -12.45 3.58
CA GLU A 476 -1.30 -13.15 2.47
C GLU A 476 -0.58 -12.16 1.55
N ASP A 477 0.68 -12.46 1.24
CA ASP A 477 1.50 -11.65 0.35
C ASP A 477 1.26 -12.03 -1.12
N GLY A 478 1.21 -11.02 -2.00
CA GLY A 478 1.25 -11.23 -3.44
C GLY A 478 2.56 -11.89 -3.89
N LYS A 479 2.52 -12.67 -4.97
CA LYS A 479 3.67 -13.47 -5.47
C LYS A 479 4.95 -12.63 -5.63
N SER A 480 4.85 -11.40 -6.14
CA SER A 480 5.98 -10.49 -6.40
C SER A 480 6.49 -9.75 -5.15
N TYR A 481 5.76 -9.82 -4.04
CA TYR A 481 6.02 -9.09 -2.79
C TYR A 481 6.18 -10.00 -1.57
N LYS A 482 6.24 -11.32 -1.78
CA LYS A 482 6.37 -12.32 -0.72
C LYS A 482 7.51 -12.02 0.26
N GLY A 483 7.18 -11.93 1.54
CA GLY A 483 8.10 -11.61 2.64
C GLY A 483 8.52 -10.15 2.74
N ARG A 484 8.04 -9.27 1.84
CA ARG A 484 8.37 -7.85 1.82
C ARG A 484 7.23 -6.95 2.28
N VAL A 485 6.02 -7.46 2.43
CA VAL A 485 4.85 -6.64 2.78
C VAL A 485 4.23 -7.12 4.09
N SER A 486 3.70 -6.19 4.89
CA SER A 486 2.97 -6.51 6.11
C SER A 486 2.12 -5.34 6.58
N LEU A 487 1.02 -5.63 7.28
CA LEU A 487 0.25 -4.63 8.03
C LEU A 487 0.72 -4.55 9.49
N PHE A 488 0.38 -3.44 10.13
CA PHE A 488 0.59 -3.23 11.57
C PHE A 488 -0.59 -3.83 12.36
N TYR A 489 -0.59 -5.15 12.57
CA TYR A 489 -1.71 -5.87 13.21
C TYR A 489 -2.20 -5.25 14.53
N GLN A 490 -1.30 -4.73 15.36
CA GLN A 490 -1.64 -4.09 16.64
C GLN A 490 -2.36 -2.74 16.48
N GLU A 491 -2.16 -2.07 15.35
CA GLU A 491 -2.75 -0.76 15.06
C GLU A 491 -4.04 -0.89 14.21
N LEU A 492 -4.44 -2.12 13.83
CA LEU A 492 -5.71 -2.38 13.15
C LEU A 492 -6.91 -2.03 14.04
N GLU A 493 -6.82 -2.25 15.36
CA GLU A 493 -7.86 -1.85 16.33
C GLU A 493 -8.09 -0.33 16.34
N ARG A 494 -7.05 0.40 15.94
CA ARG A 494 -7.01 1.87 15.83
C ARG A 494 -7.26 2.36 14.41
N GLY A 495 -7.60 1.48 13.47
CA GLY A 495 -7.95 1.84 12.10
C GLY A 495 -6.76 2.20 11.20
N ASN A 496 -5.53 1.86 11.62
CA ASN A 496 -4.36 2.00 10.77
C ASN A 496 -4.22 0.79 9.87
N ILE A 497 -4.44 0.98 8.57
CA ILE A 497 -4.31 -0.07 7.55
C ILE A 497 -3.14 0.21 6.60
N SER A 498 -2.17 0.99 7.08
CA SER A 498 -0.94 1.32 6.36
C SER A 498 -0.12 0.07 6.10
N LEU A 499 0.52 0.03 4.93
CA LEU A 499 1.33 -1.10 4.51
C LEU A 499 2.80 -0.81 4.71
N LEU A 500 3.51 -1.69 5.41
CA LEU A 500 4.97 -1.68 5.43
C LEU A 500 5.49 -2.46 4.22
N LEU A 501 6.27 -1.79 3.36
CA LEU A 501 6.99 -2.39 2.24
C LEU A 501 8.50 -2.38 2.57
N LYS A 502 9.08 -3.57 2.67
CA LYS A 502 10.49 -3.80 3.00
C LYS A 502 11.35 -3.96 1.77
N ASN A 503 12.61 -3.53 1.87
CA ASN A 503 13.61 -3.65 0.81
C ASN A 503 13.04 -3.17 -0.54
N VAL A 504 12.73 -1.87 -0.60
CA VAL A 504 12.12 -1.20 -1.75
C VAL A 504 13.00 -1.34 -2.99
N LYS A 505 12.42 -1.76 -4.11
CA LYS A 505 13.08 -1.87 -5.42
C LYS A 505 12.70 -0.67 -6.30
N VAL A 506 13.54 -0.34 -7.27
CA VAL A 506 13.24 0.71 -8.27
C VAL A 506 11.93 0.44 -9.01
N SER A 507 11.70 -0.84 -9.37
CA SER A 507 10.46 -1.32 -9.97
C SER A 507 9.22 -1.15 -9.08
N ASP A 508 9.37 -0.91 -7.77
CA ASP A 508 8.25 -0.67 -6.86
C ASP A 508 7.72 0.77 -7.01
N SER A 509 8.40 1.67 -7.72
CA SER A 509 7.85 3.01 -8.00
C SER A 509 6.51 2.91 -8.74
N GLY A 510 5.55 3.76 -8.37
CA GLY A 510 4.24 3.80 -9.00
C GLY A 510 3.10 4.20 -8.06
N ARG A 511 1.87 4.09 -8.58
CA ARG A 511 0.64 4.37 -7.83
C ARG A 511 0.10 3.09 -7.21
N TYR A 512 -0.28 3.18 -5.95
CA TYR A 512 -0.82 2.09 -5.12
C TYR A 512 -2.22 2.46 -4.66
N LYS A 513 -3.14 1.50 -4.61
CA LYS A 513 -4.51 1.69 -4.11
C LYS A 513 -4.67 0.90 -2.81
N CYS A 514 -5.14 1.60 -1.79
CA CYS A 514 -5.54 1.02 -0.51
C CYS A 514 -7.05 0.79 -0.56
N GLN A 515 -7.49 -0.46 -0.44
CA GLN A 515 -8.90 -0.82 -0.40
C GLN A 515 -9.22 -1.44 0.95
N ALA A 516 -10.24 -0.92 1.63
CA ALA A 516 -10.88 -1.58 2.75
C ALA A 516 -12.34 -1.81 2.41
N SER A 517 -12.85 -3.00 2.70
CA SER A 517 -14.24 -3.36 2.45
C SER A 517 -14.87 -3.99 3.69
N HIS A 518 -16.10 -3.56 3.97
CA HIS A 518 -16.94 -4.13 5.01
C HIS A 518 -18.40 -4.00 4.59
N LEU A 519 -19.07 -5.14 4.37
CA LEU A 519 -20.41 -5.20 3.77
C LEU A 519 -20.42 -4.55 2.37
N ASP A 520 -21.10 -3.39 2.21
CA ASP A 520 -21.30 -2.68 0.93
C ASP A 520 -20.44 -1.40 0.79
N TRP A 521 -19.59 -1.10 1.78
CA TRP A 521 -18.69 0.07 1.73
C TRP A 521 -17.35 -0.29 1.11
N ILE A 522 -16.95 0.46 0.07
CA ILE A 522 -15.67 0.34 -0.63
C ILE A 522 -15.11 1.75 -0.88
N GLN A 523 -13.88 2.00 -0.45
CA GLN A 523 -13.11 3.17 -0.86
C GLN A 523 -11.71 2.76 -1.30
N GLU A 524 -11.16 3.50 -2.26
CA GLU A 524 -9.89 3.16 -2.93
C GLU A 524 -8.97 4.38 -3.12
N PRO A 525 -8.54 5.07 -2.04
CA PRO A 525 -7.58 6.16 -2.20
C PRO A 525 -6.24 5.64 -2.72
N ALA A 526 -5.56 6.51 -3.46
CA ALA A 526 -4.29 6.21 -4.08
C ALA A 526 -3.10 6.84 -3.34
N VAL A 527 -2.06 6.06 -3.08
CA VAL A 527 -0.75 6.49 -2.60
C VAL A 527 0.21 6.47 -3.79
N VAL A 528 1.00 7.52 -3.99
CA VAL A 528 2.08 7.50 -5.00
C VAL A 528 3.41 7.27 -4.29
N LEU A 529 4.09 6.19 -4.65
CA LEU A 529 5.45 5.88 -4.20
C LEU A 529 6.45 6.27 -5.28
N GLN A 530 7.36 7.17 -4.93
CA GLN A 530 8.51 7.53 -5.74
C GLN A 530 9.76 6.90 -5.13
N VAL A 531 10.43 6.05 -5.89
CA VAL A 531 11.67 5.42 -5.46
C VAL A 531 12.85 6.24 -5.97
N THR A 532 13.83 6.51 -5.12
CA THR A 532 15.09 7.14 -5.50
C THR A 532 16.26 6.22 -5.19
N LYS A 533 17.38 6.39 -5.88
CA LYS A 533 18.63 5.73 -5.51
C LYS A 533 19.76 6.71 -5.70
N GLN A 534 20.39 7.05 -4.58
CA GLN A 534 21.59 7.88 -4.60
C GLN A 534 22.73 7.09 -5.24
N GLY A 535 23.29 7.66 -6.31
CA GLY A 535 24.39 7.03 -7.02
C GLY A 535 25.73 7.21 -6.29
N SER A 536 26.76 6.67 -6.90
CA SER A 536 28.15 6.78 -6.43
C SER A 536 28.66 8.22 -6.52
N VAL A 537 29.57 8.60 -5.62
CA VAL A 537 30.29 9.88 -5.71
C VAL A 537 30.99 9.97 -7.07
N PRO A 538 30.84 11.07 -7.82
CA PRO A 538 31.43 11.21 -9.15
C PRO A 538 32.94 11.02 -9.10
N ARG A 539 33.49 10.22 -10.01
CA ARG A 539 34.93 9.97 -10.07
C ARG A 539 35.55 10.71 -11.24
N ILE A 540 36.37 11.71 -10.94
CA ILE A 540 37.18 12.41 -11.94
C ILE A 540 38.44 11.59 -12.23
N SER A 541 38.71 11.39 -13.51
CA SER A 541 39.90 10.71 -14.02
C SER A 541 40.48 11.44 -15.22
N MET A 542 41.79 11.36 -15.41
CA MET A 542 42.45 11.93 -16.59
C MET A 542 42.42 10.90 -17.74
N ARG A 543 41.82 11.25 -18.87
CA ARG A 543 41.68 10.36 -20.03
C ARG A 543 42.83 10.54 -21.02
N LYS A 544 43.15 11.79 -21.36
CA LYS A 544 44.24 12.13 -22.29
C LYS A 544 44.99 13.37 -21.82
N HIS A 545 46.29 13.37 -22.05
CA HIS A 545 47.17 14.48 -21.76
C HIS A 545 47.78 15.00 -23.07
N HIS A 546 47.38 16.18 -23.51
CA HIS A 546 47.94 16.85 -24.69
C HIS A 546 48.86 18.00 -24.26
N ARG A 547 49.65 18.53 -25.21
CA ARG A 547 50.61 19.62 -24.94
C ARG A 547 49.95 20.95 -24.56
N VAL A 548 48.67 21.13 -24.87
CA VAL A 548 47.95 22.41 -24.75
C VAL A 548 46.72 22.29 -23.83
N PHE A 549 46.16 21.09 -23.67
CA PHE A 549 45.00 20.84 -22.82
C PHE A 549 45.04 19.44 -22.21
N ILE A 550 44.33 19.25 -21.11
CA ILE A 550 44.07 17.96 -20.48
C ILE A 550 42.62 17.60 -20.71
N GLN A 551 42.34 16.34 -21.07
CA GLN A 551 40.99 15.83 -21.18
C GLN A 551 40.65 15.03 -19.91
N LEU A 552 39.70 15.56 -19.14
CA LEU A 552 39.16 14.94 -17.94
C LEU A 552 37.89 14.18 -18.28
N SER A 553 37.66 13.08 -17.56
CA SER A 553 36.45 12.27 -17.63
C SER A 553 35.90 12.10 -16.22
N CYS A 554 34.65 12.50 -16.01
CA CYS A 554 33.94 12.29 -14.76
C CYS A 554 32.87 11.23 -14.99
N SER A 555 32.88 10.16 -14.21
CA SER A 555 31.85 9.10 -14.28
C SER A 555 31.17 8.90 -12.93
N SER A 556 29.87 8.59 -12.98
CA SER A 556 29.10 8.25 -11.80
C SER A 556 28.02 7.21 -12.14
N GLU A 557 27.86 6.23 -11.25
CA GLU A 557 27.02 5.05 -11.47
C GLU A 557 25.91 4.89 -10.42
N ASN A 558 24.87 4.14 -10.80
CA ASN A 558 23.79 3.63 -9.95
C ASN A 558 22.76 4.69 -9.49
N TRP A 559 22.45 5.65 -10.35
CA TRP A 559 21.45 6.69 -10.08
C TRP A 559 20.05 6.28 -10.49
N TYR A 560 19.05 6.72 -9.73
CA TYR A 560 17.64 6.72 -10.13
C TYR A 560 16.88 7.83 -9.39
N PRO A 561 16.06 8.66 -10.07
CA PRO A 561 15.81 8.69 -11.52
C PRO A 561 17.01 9.22 -12.33
N GLU A 562 16.82 9.52 -13.61
CA GLU A 562 17.88 9.98 -14.52
C GLU A 562 18.65 11.20 -13.94
N PRO A 563 19.96 11.09 -13.69
CA PRO A 563 20.75 12.17 -13.11
C PRO A 563 21.20 13.17 -14.18
N HIS A 564 21.53 14.39 -13.76
CA HIS A 564 22.22 15.38 -14.59
C HIS A 564 23.61 15.69 -14.02
N MET A 565 24.57 15.96 -14.92
CA MET A 565 25.96 16.24 -14.56
C MET A 565 26.39 17.57 -15.16
N LEU A 566 27.03 18.39 -14.32
CA LEU A 566 27.59 19.69 -14.68
C LEU A 566 29.00 19.82 -14.12
N TRP A 567 29.80 20.68 -14.77
CA TRP A 567 31.13 21.04 -14.30
C TRP A 567 31.12 22.46 -13.78
N THR A 568 31.73 22.69 -12.62
CA THR A 568 31.94 24.03 -12.08
C THR A 568 33.42 24.32 -11.84
N ASP A 569 33.77 25.60 -11.83
CA ASP A 569 35.04 26.05 -11.27
C ASP A 569 35.04 25.95 -9.73
N LEU A 570 36.17 26.31 -9.10
CA LEU A 570 36.32 26.33 -7.64
C LEU A 570 35.43 27.39 -6.95
N SER A 571 34.93 28.38 -7.69
CA SER A 571 33.99 29.38 -7.19
C SER A 571 32.52 28.93 -7.30
N GLY A 572 32.27 27.76 -7.90
CA GLY A 572 30.94 27.20 -8.12
C GLY A 572 30.24 27.70 -9.38
N LYS A 573 30.95 28.39 -10.29
CA LYS A 573 30.39 28.86 -11.57
C LYS A 573 30.47 27.76 -12.63
N GLU A 574 29.37 27.57 -13.36
CA GLU A 574 29.25 26.54 -14.39
C GLU A 574 30.20 26.77 -15.58
N ILE A 575 30.82 25.68 -16.05
CA ILE A 575 31.76 25.65 -17.17
C ILE A 575 31.05 25.04 -18.39
N THR A 576 30.78 25.85 -19.41
CA THR A 576 29.96 25.48 -20.59
C THR A 576 30.71 24.72 -21.69
N SER A 577 32.01 24.45 -21.54
CA SER A 577 32.83 23.76 -22.55
C SER A 577 32.84 22.23 -22.43
N ALA A 578 32.03 21.66 -21.52
CA ALA A 578 31.96 20.23 -21.28
C ALA A 578 30.97 19.51 -22.22
N GLU A 579 31.37 18.34 -22.71
CA GLU A 579 30.52 17.43 -23.49
C GLU A 579 30.02 16.33 -22.55
N THR A 580 28.76 16.41 -22.11
CA THR A 580 28.13 15.36 -21.27
C THR A 580 27.51 14.29 -22.16
N GLU A 581 27.87 13.02 -21.96
CA GLU A 581 27.19 11.91 -22.64
C GLU A 581 25.78 11.73 -22.06
N ILE A 582 24.83 11.34 -22.91
CA ILE A 582 23.47 10.98 -22.49
C ILE A 582 23.57 9.85 -21.44
N PRO A 583 22.85 9.94 -20.30
CA PRO A 583 22.84 8.90 -19.29
C PRO A 583 22.52 7.53 -19.90
N LYS A 584 23.39 6.56 -19.65
CA LYS A 584 23.24 5.18 -20.14
C LYS A 584 22.65 4.34 -19.04
N GLN A 585 21.52 3.69 -19.34
CA GLN A 585 20.93 2.67 -18.50
C GLN A 585 21.78 1.39 -18.57
N LYS A 586 22.06 0.75 -17.42
CA LYS A 586 22.80 -0.54 -17.41
C LYS A 586 21.99 -1.62 -18.13
N GLU A 587 22.66 -2.46 -18.92
CA GLU A 587 22.02 -3.60 -19.62
C GLU A 587 21.24 -4.47 -18.61
N GLY A 588 19.91 -4.48 -18.74
CA GLY A 588 19.01 -5.27 -17.91
C GLY A 588 18.60 -4.67 -16.56
N GLY A 589 18.81 -3.37 -16.29
CA GLY A 589 18.39 -2.75 -15.02
C GLY A 589 17.89 -1.30 -15.13
N ASP A 590 17.18 -0.83 -14.10
CA ASP A 590 16.57 0.52 -14.06
C ASP A 590 17.53 1.65 -13.64
N LEU A 591 18.82 1.35 -13.45
CA LEU A 591 19.79 2.30 -12.90
C LEU A 591 20.62 2.99 -13.98
N TYR A 592 20.81 4.30 -13.83
CA TYR A 592 21.56 5.13 -14.75
C TYR A 592 23.02 5.26 -14.36
N SER A 593 23.86 5.31 -15.40
CA SER A 593 25.27 5.71 -15.32
C SER A 593 25.49 6.90 -16.24
N ILE A 594 26.17 7.92 -15.74
CA ILE A 594 26.41 9.16 -16.48
C ILE A 594 27.91 9.43 -16.52
N THR A 595 28.40 9.86 -17.68
CA THR A 595 29.81 10.22 -17.88
C THR A 595 29.90 11.50 -18.69
N SER A 596 30.71 12.45 -18.23
CA SER A 596 30.97 13.71 -18.94
C SER A 596 32.47 13.87 -19.18
N HIS A 597 32.82 14.45 -20.33
CA HIS A 597 34.20 14.73 -20.70
C HIS A 597 34.38 16.24 -20.89
N MET A 598 35.48 16.77 -20.34
CA MET A 598 35.82 18.18 -20.44
C MET A 598 37.28 18.36 -20.83
N ARG A 599 37.57 19.40 -21.61
CA ARG A 599 38.94 19.79 -21.98
C ARG A 599 39.30 21.06 -21.21
N ILE A 600 40.40 21.03 -20.46
CA ILE A 600 40.91 22.17 -19.72
C ILE A 600 42.27 22.60 -20.28
N GLY A 601 42.43 23.88 -20.60
CA GLY A 601 43.71 24.45 -21.06
C GLY A 601 44.73 24.48 -19.93
N MET A 602 46.03 24.38 -20.25
CA MET A 602 47.09 24.40 -19.22
C MET A 602 47.25 25.76 -18.52
N ASP A 603 46.66 26.80 -19.06
CA ASP A 603 46.61 28.17 -18.54
C ASP A 603 45.41 28.43 -17.61
N GLN A 604 44.45 27.51 -17.52
CA GLN A 604 43.18 27.65 -16.75
C GLN A 604 43.11 26.73 -15.51
N LEU A 605 44.26 26.30 -14.98
CA LEU A 605 44.42 25.18 -14.04
C LEU A 605 44.23 25.54 -12.54
N GLU A 606 43.19 26.30 -12.18
CA GLU A 606 42.93 26.57 -10.75
C GLU A 606 42.26 25.38 -10.04
N GLY A 607 41.54 24.52 -10.76
CA GLY A 607 40.85 23.34 -10.23
C GLY A 607 39.41 23.24 -10.75
N VAL A 608 38.84 22.04 -10.78
CA VAL A 608 37.47 21.81 -11.31
C VAL A 608 36.67 20.88 -10.42
N THR A 609 35.36 21.08 -10.40
CA THR A 609 34.44 20.25 -9.64
C THR A 609 33.42 19.63 -10.60
N CYS A 610 33.26 18.31 -10.53
CA CYS A 610 32.19 17.60 -11.22
C CYS A 610 31.03 17.41 -10.25
N VAL A 611 29.86 17.91 -10.62
CA VAL A 611 28.65 17.88 -9.79
C VAL A 611 27.59 17.04 -10.49
N VAL A 612 27.04 16.05 -9.80
CA VAL A 612 25.93 15.21 -10.26
C VAL A 612 24.74 15.46 -9.35
N MET A 613 23.59 15.79 -9.92
CA MET A 613 22.37 16.07 -9.15
C MET A 613 21.18 15.30 -9.71
N SER A 614 20.22 15.00 -8.83
CA SER A 614 18.92 14.42 -9.19
C SER A 614 17.97 15.55 -9.58
N GLN A 615 17.10 15.33 -10.59
CA GLN A 615 16.19 16.37 -11.13
C GLN A 615 15.19 16.94 -10.12
N ASP A 616 14.99 16.25 -9.00
CA ASP A 616 13.76 16.28 -8.20
C ASP A 616 13.99 16.45 -6.69
N GLN A 617 15.23 16.38 -6.18
CA GLN A 617 15.49 16.43 -4.73
C GLN A 617 16.60 17.37 -4.26
N GLY A 618 17.30 18.09 -5.14
CA GLY A 618 18.38 18.99 -4.72
C GLY A 618 19.58 18.29 -4.03
N THR A 619 19.59 16.96 -3.97
CA THR A 619 20.75 16.17 -3.54
C THR A 619 21.81 16.23 -4.63
N LYS A 620 22.95 16.85 -4.31
CA LYS A 620 24.13 16.91 -5.17
C LYS A 620 25.26 16.06 -4.62
N MET A 621 25.92 15.32 -5.51
CA MET A 621 27.19 14.67 -5.23
C MET A 621 28.26 15.38 -6.04
N GLU A 622 29.37 15.72 -5.40
CA GLU A 622 30.43 16.48 -6.03
C GLU A 622 31.81 15.89 -5.73
N SER A 623 32.68 15.98 -6.71
CA SER A 623 34.10 15.67 -6.58
C SER A 623 34.91 16.81 -7.15
N ALA A 624 35.83 17.32 -6.35
CA ALA A 624 36.75 18.36 -6.75
C ALA A 624 38.12 17.76 -7.10
N LEU A 625 38.68 18.16 -8.22
CA LEU A 625 40.07 17.92 -8.58
C LEU A 625 40.83 19.24 -8.46
N GLN A 626 41.63 19.36 -7.41
CA GLN A 626 42.63 20.43 -7.28
C GLN A 626 43.92 19.99 -7.96
N MET A 627 44.45 20.85 -8.81
CA MET A 627 45.70 20.58 -9.52
C MET A 627 46.83 21.28 -8.76
N THR A 628 47.57 20.51 -7.96
CA THR A 628 48.72 20.98 -7.19
C THR A 628 49.94 21.20 -8.09
N GLU A 629 50.94 21.95 -7.62
CA GLU A 629 52.22 22.16 -8.33
C GLU A 629 52.95 20.85 -8.73
N GLU A 630 52.57 19.69 -8.18
CA GLU A 630 53.08 18.38 -8.60
C GLU A 630 52.63 17.98 -10.02
N PHE A 631 51.48 18.45 -10.52
CA PHE A 631 51.07 18.26 -11.92
C PHE A 631 51.95 19.07 -12.90
N TYR A 632 52.48 20.22 -12.45
CA TYR A 632 53.45 21.02 -13.19
C TYR A 632 54.84 20.34 -13.22
N LEU A 633 55.13 19.47 -12.24
CA LEU A 633 56.41 18.77 -12.08
C LEU A 633 56.56 17.48 -12.90
N SER A 634 55.66 17.18 -13.85
CA SER A 634 56.05 16.30 -14.97
C SER A 634 57.00 17.00 -15.96
N ARG A 635 57.30 18.28 -15.74
CA ARG A 635 58.35 19.01 -16.44
C ARG A 635 59.29 19.72 -15.47
N LEU A 636 60.17 18.94 -14.81
CA LEU A 636 61.55 19.33 -14.51
C LEU A 636 62.42 18.06 -14.49
N PRO A 637 63.72 18.14 -14.78
CA PRO A 637 64.39 18.66 -15.98
C PRO A 637 65.13 17.53 -16.70
N ASP A 638 65.63 17.78 -17.92
CA ASP A 638 66.56 16.93 -18.67
C ASP A 638 67.81 16.52 -17.85
N ARG A 639 67.71 15.50 -17.02
CA ARG A 639 68.86 14.93 -16.30
C ARG A 639 69.00 13.41 -16.31
N VAL A 640 68.24 12.71 -17.17
CA VAL A 640 68.52 11.28 -17.44
C VAL A 640 68.54 10.89 -18.93
N TYR A 641 68.31 11.81 -19.87
CA TYR A 641 68.49 11.54 -21.32
C TYR A 641 69.60 12.34 -22.02
N ILE A 642 70.45 13.05 -21.27
CA ILE A 642 71.67 13.69 -21.81
C ILE A 642 72.89 12.74 -21.74
N SER A 643 72.85 11.66 -20.96
CA SER A 643 73.96 10.69 -20.89
C SER A 643 73.95 9.63 -21.99
N ALA A 644 72.81 9.38 -22.67
CA ALA A 644 72.70 8.32 -23.68
C ALA A 644 72.86 8.79 -25.14
N PHE A 645 72.65 10.08 -25.44
CA PHE A 645 72.75 10.59 -26.83
C PHE A 645 73.72 11.78 -27.00
N VAL A 646 74.02 12.56 -25.97
CA VAL A 646 74.97 13.68 -26.12
C VAL A 646 76.42 13.22 -26.01
N ILE A 647 76.72 12.17 -25.22
CA ILE A 647 78.07 11.62 -25.10
C ILE A 647 78.54 10.91 -26.38
N PRO A 648 77.73 10.06 -27.04
CA PRO A 648 78.13 9.44 -28.31
C PRO A 648 78.23 10.45 -29.46
N VAL A 649 77.34 11.45 -29.50
CA VAL A 649 77.36 12.49 -30.54
C VAL A 649 78.51 13.47 -30.34
N PHE A 650 78.84 13.82 -29.10
CA PHE A 650 80.01 14.66 -28.80
C PHE A 650 81.33 13.89 -29.02
N LEU A 651 81.42 12.60 -28.69
CA LEU A 651 82.57 11.77 -29.05
C LEU A 651 82.67 11.57 -30.57
N ALA A 652 81.57 11.39 -31.29
CA ALA A 652 81.56 11.35 -32.74
C ALA A 652 81.98 12.69 -33.36
N LEU A 653 81.52 13.83 -32.83
CA LEU A 653 81.95 15.16 -33.26
C LEU A 653 83.41 15.45 -32.93
N VAL A 654 83.93 14.99 -31.79
CA VAL A 654 85.37 15.09 -31.45
C VAL A 654 86.20 14.19 -32.37
N CYS A 655 85.74 12.97 -32.69
CA CYS A 655 86.40 12.09 -33.64
C CYS A 655 86.33 12.63 -35.08
N ILE A 656 85.21 13.21 -35.50
CA ILE A 656 85.03 13.84 -36.81
C ILE A 656 85.87 15.12 -36.88
N THR A 657 85.90 15.96 -35.85
CA THR A 657 86.74 17.16 -35.83
C THR A 657 88.23 16.81 -35.76
N ALA A 658 88.63 15.77 -35.02
CA ALA A 658 90.01 15.26 -35.04
C ALA A 658 90.38 14.66 -36.41
N SER A 659 89.47 13.95 -37.06
CA SER A 659 89.66 13.39 -38.41
C SER A 659 89.69 14.50 -39.47
N VAL A 660 88.85 15.52 -39.35
CA VAL A 660 88.85 16.70 -40.22
C VAL A 660 90.09 17.54 -39.97
N LEU A 661 90.56 17.71 -38.73
CA LEU A 661 91.82 18.39 -38.41
C LEU A 661 93.03 17.59 -38.90
N PHE A 662 93.00 16.25 -38.84
CA PHE A 662 94.01 15.38 -39.41
C PHE A 662 94.03 15.46 -40.95
N VAL A 663 92.86 15.42 -41.60
CA VAL A 663 92.72 15.62 -43.05
C VAL A 663 93.09 17.05 -43.45
N MET A 664 92.79 18.06 -42.64
CA MET A 664 93.19 19.46 -42.88
C MET A 664 94.70 19.67 -42.66
N HIS A 665 95.32 18.97 -41.70
CA HIS A 665 96.77 18.96 -41.51
C HIS A 665 97.47 18.24 -42.67
N GLN A 666 96.93 17.09 -43.12
CA GLN A 666 97.41 16.37 -44.30
C GLN A 666 97.21 17.19 -45.59
N LYS A 667 96.08 17.89 -45.72
CA LYS A 667 95.77 18.80 -46.85
C LYS A 667 96.63 20.07 -46.81
N ARG A 668 97.01 20.56 -45.63
CA ARG A 668 97.94 21.70 -45.46
C ARG A 668 99.39 21.31 -45.81
N ASP A 669 99.83 20.12 -45.43
CA ASP A 669 101.15 19.57 -45.83
C ASP A 669 101.21 19.31 -47.36
N ILE A 670 100.10 18.86 -47.96
CA ILE A 670 99.95 18.74 -49.42
C ILE A 670 99.88 20.12 -50.10
N GLN A 671 99.20 21.12 -49.51
CA GLN A 671 99.08 22.48 -50.07
C GLN A 671 100.39 23.29 -50.02
N GLU A 672 101.24 23.10 -49.00
CA GLU A 672 102.58 23.70 -48.97
C GLU A 672 103.50 23.08 -50.02
N LYS A 673 103.42 21.76 -50.24
CA LYS A 673 104.17 21.05 -51.29
C LYS A 673 103.66 21.34 -52.72
N LEU A 674 102.41 21.81 -52.88
CA LEU A 674 101.80 22.22 -54.17
C LEU A 674 101.86 23.72 -54.49
N LYS A 675 102.42 24.55 -53.59
CA LYS A 675 102.53 26.00 -53.76
C LYS A 675 103.33 26.44 -55.01
N PRO A 676 104.45 25.78 -55.40
CA PRO A 676 105.17 26.14 -56.62
C PRO A 676 104.41 25.80 -57.92
N ILE A 677 103.48 24.83 -57.88
CA ILE A 677 102.72 24.37 -59.05
C ILE A 677 101.49 25.27 -59.32
N LYS A 678 100.97 25.96 -58.30
CA LYS A 678 99.85 26.90 -58.44
C LYS A 678 100.25 28.25 -59.03
N GLU A 679 101.47 28.73 -58.79
CA GLU A 679 101.99 29.98 -59.39
C GLU A 679 102.19 29.80 -60.91
N VAL A 680 102.76 28.67 -61.35
CA VAL A 680 102.94 28.35 -62.78
C VAL A 680 101.60 28.17 -63.52
N LYS A 681 100.55 27.68 -62.84
CA LYS A 681 99.22 27.52 -63.42
C LYS A 681 98.46 28.86 -63.54
N ALA A 682 98.73 29.82 -62.66
CA ALA A 682 98.12 31.15 -62.71
C ALA A 682 98.65 31.98 -63.89
N GLU A 683 99.95 31.92 -64.18
CA GLU A 683 100.54 32.58 -65.36
C GLU A 683 100.01 32.01 -66.69
N LEU A 684 99.69 30.71 -66.73
CA LEU A 684 99.16 30.06 -67.94
C LEU A 684 97.70 30.45 -68.24
N GLU A 685 96.87 30.65 -67.22
CA GLU A 685 95.46 31.07 -67.37
C GLU A 685 95.31 32.57 -67.64
N GLU A 686 96.24 33.40 -67.19
CA GLU A 686 96.27 34.83 -67.57
C GLU A 686 96.62 35.00 -69.06
N LYS A 687 97.60 34.24 -69.57
CA LYS A 687 97.88 34.18 -71.03
C LYS A 687 96.70 33.65 -71.86
N LYS A 688 95.91 32.71 -71.33
CA LYS A 688 94.74 32.15 -72.00
C LYS A 688 93.55 33.11 -72.05
N LYS A 689 93.40 33.96 -71.02
CA LYS A 689 92.41 35.05 -71.00
C LYS A 689 92.75 36.18 -71.99
N GLU A 690 94.02 36.51 -72.17
CA GLU A 690 94.44 37.46 -73.21
C GLU A 690 94.15 36.93 -74.63
N LEU A 691 94.41 35.64 -74.91
CA LEU A 691 94.10 35.03 -76.22
C LEU A 691 92.58 34.97 -76.52
N THR A 692 91.75 34.64 -75.54
CA THR A 692 90.29 34.55 -75.72
C THR A 692 89.59 35.91 -75.80
N LYS A 693 90.25 36.98 -75.35
CA LYS A 693 89.77 38.36 -75.54
C LYS A 693 90.11 38.89 -76.95
N MET A 694 91.22 38.45 -77.54
CA MET A 694 91.52 38.70 -78.96
C MET A 694 90.53 37.98 -79.88
N ASP A 695 90.13 36.73 -79.58
CA ASP A 695 89.16 35.98 -80.39
C ASP A 695 87.74 36.57 -80.38
N LYS A 696 87.34 37.28 -79.31
CA LYS A 696 86.03 37.97 -79.25
C LYS A 696 85.99 39.33 -79.96
N LEU A 697 87.15 39.89 -80.34
CA LEU A 697 87.24 41.12 -81.14
C LEU A 697 87.25 40.87 -82.66
N LEU A 698 87.41 39.62 -83.10
CA LEU A 698 87.69 39.27 -84.50
C LEU A 698 86.54 38.61 -85.28
N GLY A 699 85.32 38.48 -84.72
CA GLY A 699 84.10 38.27 -85.50
C GLY A 699 84.16 37.19 -86.60
N ILE A 700 84.35 35.92 -86.22
CA ILE A 700 84.35 34.79 -87.17
C ILE A 700 83.15 33.86 -86.91
N THR A 701 82.12 34.13 -87.70
CA THR A 701 81.23 33.23 -88.49
C THR A 701 81.21 31.71 -88.26
N GLY A 702 80.03 31.11 -88.44
CA GLY A 702 79.89 29.79 -89.08
C GLY A 702 78.75 28.89 -88.62
N LYS A 703 77.63 28.87 -89.38
CA LYS A 703 76.61 27.81 -89.39
C LYS A 703 77.18 26.50 -89.95
N ILE A 704 76.73 25.33 -89.46
CA ILE A 704 76.28 24.18 -90.30
C ILE A 704 75.20 23.38 -89.52
N PRO A 705 73.98 23.21 -90.07
CA PRO A 705 73.01 22.18 -89.67
C PRO A 705 72.94 21.00 -90.66
N ASP A 706 72.15 20.00 -90.28
CA ASP A 706 71.53 18.88 -91.03
C ASP A 706 72.21 17.49 -91.06
N THR A 707 71.54 16.60 -90.32
CA THR A 707 71.15 15.24 -90.73
C THR A 707 72.24 14.17 -90.95
N VAL A 708 72.51 13.40 -89.89
CA VAL A 708 72.87 11.98 -90.04
C VAL A 708 72.11 11.15 -89.00
N TRP A 709 71.04 10.56 -89.51
CA TRP A 709 70.65 9.16 -89.30
C TRP A 709 70.22 8.65 -87.92
N THR A 710 68.90 8.61 -87.76
CA THR A 710 68.08 7.40 -87.62
C THR A 710 68.54 6.24 -86.71
N LEU A 711 67.54 5.76 -85.95
CA LEU A 711 67.22 4.37 -85.57
C LEU A 711 67.74 3.79 -84.24
N MET A 712 66.77 3.18 -83.53
CA MET A 712 66.78 2.27 -82.37
C MET A 712 66.38 2.96 -81.05
N VAL A 713 65.23 2.70 -80.39
CA VAL A 713 64.27 1.57 -80.41
C VAL A 713 62.89 2.02 -79.87
N TYR A 714 61.87 1.48 -80.53
CA TYR A 714 60.44 1.28 -80.20
C TYR A 714 60.04 1.29 -78.69
N HIS A 715 59.05 2.11 -78.29
CA HIS A 715 57.57 1.87 -78.28
C HIS A 715 57.03 1.10 -77.06
N HIS A 716 56.27 1.81 -76.21
CA HIS A 716 54.85 1.60 -75.87
C HIS A 716 54.42 2.88 -75.12
N ALA A 717 53.63 3.79 -75.70
CA ALA A 717 52.17 3.76 -75.85
C ALA A 717 51.49 3.50 -74.48
N VAL A 718 50.61 4.33 -73.91
CA VAL A 718 49.63 5.26 -74.48
C VAL A 718 49.40 6.42 -73.49
N ASP A 719 49.15 7.58 -74.08
CA ASP A 719 48.90 8.90 -73.49
C ASP A 719 47.38 9.14 -73.36
N VAL A 720 46.99 10.27 -72.74
CA VAL A 720 45.70 10.99 -72.91
C VAL A 720 44.53 10.55 -71.99
N THR A 721 43.82 11.39 -71.23
CA THR A 721 43.88 12.84 -70.92
C THR A 721 42.92 13.14 -69.74
N LEU A 722 43.27 14.19 -68.98
CA LEU A 722 42.44 15.25 -68.37
C LEU A 722 40.99 14.99 -67.93
N ASP A 723 40.66 15.45 -66.72
CA ASP A 723 39.79 16.61 -66.64
C ASP A 723 39.99 17.48 -65.39
N ARG A 724 39.44 18.69 -65.51
CA ARG A 724 39.62 19.94 -64.76
C ARG A 724 39.36 19.95 -63.25
N LEU A 725 40.05 20.92 -62.63
CA LEU A 725 39.82 21.68 -61.38
C LEU A 725 40.12 20.99 -60.05
#